data_AF-A0A357QQ70-F1
#
_entry.id   AF-A0A357QQ70-F1
#
_cell.length_a   1.000
_cell.length_b   1.000
_cell.length_c   1.000
_cell.angle_alpha   90.00
_cell.angle_beta   90.00
_cell.angle_gamma   90.00
#
_symmetry.space_group_name_H-M   'P 1'
#
loop_
_entity.id
_entity.type
_entity.pdbx_description
1 polymer ?
#
loop_
_entity_poly.entity_id
_entity_poly.type
_entity_poly.pdbx_seq_one_letter_code
_entity_poly.pdbx_strand_id
1 'polypeptide(L)'
;MKKVHIFVLKSYIGPFILTFFIALFILLLQFIFTYIDDLVGKGLSWGIIAELLAYASAGLVPMALPLAILLSSIMTFGNLGEKYELVALKSSGISLQKVMRPLIIFILAISISAFFFSNYVIPYTNLKFWALMGDIKTQRPELNIKEGVFYDEIDDYSIKIGKKNTKTGILRDVMIYNHTKRKGNVYLMIADSGTMHMTKDNKYLILTMYNGYNYEEMDEDQIRVDLRTIPFRRDKFKRETILLALTSFEFERTDEKVYQDHHRMLNVAQLYSKIDSLYISYDKRVANFALNLKRSHYFKKEKKNQLFIKKVVTFINYEYSLDRMLRIYRYSDKKDPEIKMSQPIPNTFRKPVVSDQYVSTGVKNYDTQKTVTQAVTFDYDSLFNSFPPDEKSKFIEQASETCRSIKRHAEGVKADHEGRLTWIKKHEIELHRKFTVSLACLLLFFIGAPLGAIIRKGGFGMPVVVSVLFFILYYILTIVGEKFVKEFVTTAYFGMWMPSMILLPIGMFLTYKATTDSTLFNTESYAAFFSKIFGSRKTSNSILDAVSVNKFEFINITGDEVKSKLKEFIPSLKNFTSTEIGSVSLFKSLFLIKNSTYLSYSELNKQYKALLKLLITHAGDDYNLKRNIKNLVPFPEITIHSTRLLFIINLLALILFPFGIFIFYTRYKKRKRLKDLLIRTGNILQKTLTDIERENNS
;
A
#
# COMPACT_ATOMS: atom_id res chain seq x y z
N MET A 1 20.31 -23.15 -34.53
CA MET A 1 19.70 -21.80 -34.42
C MET A 1 20.06 -20.98 -35.65
N LYS A 2 19.17 -20.12 -36.17
CA LYS A 2 19.50 -19.20 -37.29
C LYS A 2 20.48 -18.12 -36.81
N LYS A 3 21.36 -17.59 -37.68
CA LYS A 3 22.36 -16.56 -37.31
C LYS A 3 21.73 -15.32 -36.63
N VAL A 4 20.56 -14.87 -37.10
CA VAL A 4 19.79 -13.77 -36.48
C VAL A 4 19.42 -14.06 -35.02
N HIS A 5 19.11 -15.32 -34.68
CA HIS A 5 18.73 -15.67 -33.32
C HIS A 5 19.92 -15.55 -32.36
N ILE A 6 21.08 -16.02 -32.79
CA ILE A 6 22.34 -15.93 -32.03
C ILE A 6 22.74 -14.46 -31.87
N PHE A 7 22.59 -13.67 -32.94
CA PHE A 7 22.86 -12.24 -32.92
C PHE A 7 22.04 -11.52 -31.85
N VAL A 8 20.71 -11.68 -31.87
CA VAL A 8 19.81 -11.04 -30.89
C VAL A 8 20.10 -11.50 -29.47
N LEU A 9 20.37 -12.80 -29.28
CA LEU A 9 20.70 -13.35 -27.96
C LEU A 9 22.02 -12.77 -27.42
N LYS A 10 23.06 -12.70 -28.25
CA LYS A 10 24.37 -12.12 -27.87
C LYS A 10 24.25 -10.63 -27.53
N SER A 11 23.42 -9.90 -28.27
CA SER A 11 23.14 -8.49 -27.99
C SER A 11 22.36 -8.29 -26.68
N TYR A 12 21.59 -9.28 -26.23
CA TYR A 12 20.78 -9.19 -25.00
C TYR A 12 21.55 -9.59 -23.72
N ILE A 13 22.38 -10.64 -23.78
CA ILE A 13 23.03 -11.22 -22.59
C ILE A 13 23.92 -10.19 -21.87
N GLY A 14 24.68 -9.38 -22.60
CA GLY A 14 25.57 -8.36 -22.01
C GLY A 14 24.82 -7.33 -21.17
N PRO A 15 23.85 -6.60 -21.76
CA PRO A 15 22.97 -5.71 -21.02
C PRO A 15 22.22 -6.38 -19.86
N PHE A 16 21.76 -7.63 -20.05
CA PHE A 16 21.07 -8.40 -19.01
C PHE A 16 21.92 -8.64 -17.77
N ILE A 17 23.13 -9.17 -17.94
CA ILE A 17 24.03 -9.43 -16.82
C ILE A 17 24.39 -8.11 -16.11
N LEU A 18 24.74 -7.07 -16.87
CA LEU A 18 25.11 -5.78 -16.32
C LEU A 18 23.97 -5.15 -15.51
N THR A 19 22.77 -5.04 -16.11
CA THR A 19 21.62 -4.44 -15.44
C THR A 19 21.13 -5.27 -14.25
N PHE A 20 21.25 -6.60 -14.30
CA PHE A 20 20.95 -7.47 -13.16
C PHE A 20 21.85 -7.19 -11.97
N PHE A 21 23.17 -7.14 -12.16
CA PHE A 21 24.09 -6.84 -11.06
C PHE A 21 23.97 -5.40 -10.57
N ILE A 22 23.75 -4.42 -11.45
CA ILE A 22 23.47 -3.03 -11.04
C ILE A 22 22.19 -2.96 -10.21
N ALA A 23 21.11 -3.60 -10.67
CA ALA A 23 19.83 -3.63 -9.94
C ALA A 23 19.98 -4.30 -8.57
N LEU A 24 20.66 -5.45 -8.54
CA LEU A 24 20.92 -6.20 -7.31
C LEU A 24 21.75 -5.36 -6.33
N PHE A 25 22.79 -4.69 -6.83
CA PHE A 25 23.64 -3.81 -6.03
C PHE A 25 22.86 -2.62 -5.45
N ILE A 26 22.03 -1.94 -6.25
CA ILE A 26 21.20 -0.82 -5.77
C ILE A 26 20.24 -1.28 -4.68
N LEU A 27 19.56 -2.41 -4.88
CA LEU A 27 18.66 -2.98 -3.88
C LEU A 27 19.40 -3.42 -2.61
N LEU A 28 20.61 -3.97 -2.77
CA LEU A 28 21.45 -4.36 -1.64
C LEU A 28 21.98 -3.15 -0.87
N LEU A 29 22.31 -2.05 -1.56
CA LEU A 29 22.68 -0.80 -0.90
C LEU A 29 21.50 -0.21 -0.12
N GLN A 30 20.29 -0.22 -0.69
CA GLN A 30 19.08 0.16 0.02
C GLN A 30 18.88 -0.70 1.29
N PHE A 31 19.14 -2.00 1.18
CA PHE A 31 19.11 -2.91 2.32
C PHE A 31 20.13 -2.53 3.39
N ILE A 32 21.40 -2.28 3.02
CA ILE A 32 22.44 -1.86 3.97
C ILE A 32 22.01 -0.61 4.72
N PHE A 33 21.52 0.43 4.02
CA PHE A 33 21.04 1.65 4.68
C PHE A 33 19.87 1.42 5.64
N THR A 34 19.00 0.46 5.33
CA THR A 34 17.85 0.14 6.19
C THR A 34 18.28 -0.54 7.49
N TYR A 35 19.40 -1.26 7.49
CA TYR A 35 19.89 -2.04 8.63
C TYR A 35 21.26 -1.58 9.14
N ILE A 36 21.72 -0.38 8.75
CA ILE A 36 23.07 0.09 9.09
C ILE A 36 23.25 0.20 10.60
N ASP A 37 22.25 0.70 11.31
CA ASP A 37 22.25 0.84 12.78
C ASP A 37 22.28 -0.53 13.47
N ASP A 38 21.72 -1.56 12.83
CA ASP A 38 21.72 -2.93 13.31
C ASP A 38 23.07 -3.65 13.05
N LEU A 39 23.95 -3.11 12.20
CA LEU A 39 25.19 -3.76 11.75
C LEU A 39 26.45 -3.04 12.23
N VAL A 40 26.44 -1.71 12.26
CA VAL A 40 27.61 -0.87 12.59
C VAL A 40 27.75 -0.75 14.11
N GLY A 41 29.00 -0.75 14.61
CA GLY A 41 29.28 -0.60 16.04
C GLY A 41 29.15 -1.88 16.88
N LYS A 42 28.88 -3.03 16.23
CA LYS A 42 28.64 -4.31 16.93
C LYS A 42 29.80 -5.29 16.98
N GLY A 43 31.00 -4.88 16.56
CA GLY A 43 32.20 -5.75 16.59
C GLY A 43 32.06 -7.02 15.73
N LEU A 44 31.15 -7.02 14.76
CA LEU A 44 30.91 -8.15 13.87
C LEU A 44 32.14 -8.43 13.02
N SER A 45 32.49 -9.71 12.88
CA SER A 45 33.52 -10.10 11.92
C SER A 45 33.06 -9.78 10.50
N TRP A 46 34.00 -9.36 9.63
CA TRP A 46 33.71 -9.09 8.23
C TRP A 46 33.11 -10.31 7.49
N GLY A 47 33.45 -11.53 7.93
CA GLY A 47 32.88 -12.77 7.40
C GLY A 47 31.38 -12.91 7.68
N ILE A 48 30.92 -12.57 8.89
CA ILE A 48 29.49 -12.61 9.26
C ILE A 48 28.70 -11.58 8.44
N ILE A 49 29.26 -10.38 8.25
CA ILE A 49 28.64 -9.34 7.41
C ILE A 49 28.54 -9.84 5.96
N ALA A 50 29.59 -10.44 5.41
CA ALA A 50 29.58 -10.98 4.05
C ALA A 50 28.57 -12.13 3.90
N GLU A 51 28.46 -13.04 4.87
CA GLU A 51 27.47 -14.11 4.89
C GLU A 51 26.04 -13.56 4.93
N LEU A 52 25.78 -12.57 5.79
CA LEU A 52 24.49 -11.89 5.87
C LEU A 52 24.12 -11.22 4.54
N LEU A 53 25.05 -10.48 3.94
CA LEU A 53 24.84 -9.80 2.66
C LEU A 53 24.63 -10.79 1.53
N ALA A 54 25.29 -11.95 1.55
CA ALA A 54 25.05 -13.03 0.59
C ALA A 54 23.60 -13.56 0.71
N TYR A 55 23.12 -13.85 1.91
CA TYR A 55 21.72 -14.28 2.11
C TYR A 55 20.71 -13.17 1.75
N ALA A 56 21.02 -11.91 2.09
CA ALA A 56 20.20 -10.76 1.72
C ALA A 56 20.10 -10.60 0.20
N SER A 57 21.23 -10.72 -0.52
CA SER A 57 21.27 -10.63 -1.97
C SER A 57 20.38 -11.69 -2.63
N ALA A 58 20.41 -12.94 -2.14
CA ALA A 58 19.54 -14.00 -2.62
C ALA A 58 18.06 -13.66 -2.45
N GLY A 59 17.67 -13.05 -1.31
CA GLY A 59 16.31 -12.56 -1.08
C GLY A 59 15.85 -11.46 -2.05
N LEU A 60 16.79 -10.68 -2.60
CA LEU A 60 16.52 -9.54 -3.50
C LEU A 60 16.47 -9.93 -4.98
N VAL A 61 17.02 -11.08 -5.37
CA VAL A 61 17.04 -11.57 -6.77
C VAL A 61 15.67 -11.50 -7.47
N PRO A 62 14.54 -11.91 -6.86
CA PRO A 62 13.24 -11.88 -7.55
C PRO A 62 12.70 -10.48 -7.80
N MET A 63 13.18 -9.48 -7.06
CA MET A 63 12.86 -8.06 -7.31
C MET A 63 13.78 -7.48 -8.38
N ALA A 64 15.06 -7.90 -8.40
CA ALA A 64 16.05 -7.47 -9.39
C ALA A 64 15.78 -8.02 -10.79
N LEU A 65 15.33 -9.28 -10.92
CA LEU A 65 15.14 -9.96 -12.20
C LEU A 65 14.15 -9.25 -13.14
N PRO A 66 12.90 -8.91 -12.74
CA PRO A 66 11.97 -8.24 -13.63
C PRO A 66 12.48 -6.86 -14.10
N LEU A 67 13.15 -6.11 -13.21
CA LEU A 67 13.76 -4.82 -13.53
C LEU A 67 14.89 -4.95 -14.56
N ALA A 68 15.78 -5.91 -14.36
CA ALA A 68 16.90 -6.20 -15.26
C ALA A 68 16.41 -6.63 -16.65
N ILE A 69 15.39 -7.48 -16.70
CA ILE A 69 14.77 -7.94 -17.95
C ILE A 69 14.15 -6.77 -18.70
N LEU A 70 13.42 -5.89 -18.01
CA LEU A 70 12.79 -4.73 -18.62
C LEU A 70 13.82 -3.80 -19.25
N LEU A 71 14.82 -3.38 -18.48
CA LEU A 71 15.90 -2.49 -18.93
C LEU A 71 16.67 -3.09 -20.11
N SER A 72 17.06 -4.35 -19.99
CA SER A 72 17.86 -5.03 -21.01
C SER A 72 17.12 -5.22 -22.31
N SER A 73 15.82 -5.52 -22.23
CA SER A 73 14.98 -5.65 -23.43
C SER A 73 14.88 -4.33 -24.16
N ILE A 74 14.65 -3.25 -23.41
CA ILE A 74 14.56 -1.90 -23.95
C ILE A 74 15.90 -1.49 -24.57
N MET A 75 17.03 -1.70 -23.89
CA MET A 75 18.37 -1.38 -24.41
C MET A 75 18.70 -2.20 -25.65
N THR A 76 18.39 -3.50 -25.66
CA THR A 76 18.69 -4.38 -26.80
C THR A 76 17.90 -3.94 -28.03
N PHE A 77 16.56 -3.88 -27.94
CA PHE A 77 15.75 -3.52 -29.10
C PHE A 77 15.85 -2.04 -29.48
N GLY A 78 16.16 -1.16 -28.51
CA GLY A 78 16.48 0.25 -28.73
C GLY A 78 17.75 0.41 -29.54
N ASN A 79 18.85 -0.25 -29.13
CA ASN A 79 20.13 -0.20 -29.86
C ASN A 79 20.01 -0.81 -31.26
N LEU A 80 19.30 -1.94 -31.40
CA LEU A 80 19.01 -2.52 -32.73
C LEU A 80 18.18 -1.57 -33.59
N GLY A 81 17.27 -0.79 -32.99
CA GLY A 81 16.48 0.23 -33.67
C GLY A 81 17.30 1.46 -34.08
N GLU A 82 18.18 1.93 -33.21
CA GLU A 82 19.06 3.10 -33.41
C GLU A 82 20.11 2.84 -34.50
N LYS A 83 20.70 1.64 -34.51
CA LYS A 83 21.67 1.23 -35.55
C LYS A 83 21.02 0.80 -36.87
N TYR A 84 19.71 0.98 -37.02
CA TYR A 84 18.92 0.53 -38.18
C TYR A 84 18.98 -0.99 -38.48
N GLU A 85 19.57 -1.79 -37.59
CA GLU A 85 19.66 -3.25 -37.72
C GLU A 85 18.26 -3.89 -37.69
N LEU A 86 17.39 -3.42 -36.80
CA LEU A 86 16.01 -3.90 -36.70
C LEU A 86 15.20 -3.57 -37.95
N VAL A 87 15.44 -2.38 -38.54
CA VAL A 87 14.75 -1.94 -39.77
C VAL A 87 15.20 -2.80 -40.95
N ALA A 88 16.51 -3.06 -41.09
CA ALA A 88 17.04 -3.94 -42.13
C ALA A 88 16.47 -5.37 -42.05
N LEU A 89 16.35 -5.93 -40.83
CA LEU A 89 15.73 -7.24 -40.61
C LEU A 89 14.25 -7.26 -41.04
N LYS A 90 13.49 -6.21 -40.70
CA LYS A 90 12.07 -6.10 -41.08
C LYS A 90 11.90 -5.94 -42.60
N SER A 91 12.74 -5.13 -43.24
CA SER A 91 12.76 -4.96 -44.70
C SER A 91 13.12 -6.26 -45.44
N SER A 92 13.88 -7.15 -44.81
CA SER A 92 14.19 -8.50 -45.32
C SER A 92 13.05 -9.52 -45.15
N GLY A 93 11.84 -9.07 -44.75
CA GLY A 93 10.66 -9.93 -44.54
C GLY A 93 10.61 -10.63 -43.17
N ILE A 94 11.51 -10.30 -42.23
CA ILE A 94 11.51 -10.90 -40.89
C ILE A 94 10.65 -10.05 -39.95
N SER A 95 9.50 -10.58 -39.55
CA SER A 95 8.62 -9.90 -38.59
C SER A 95 9.30 -9.72 -37.21
N LEU A 96 8.95 -8.65 -36.50
CA LEU A 96 9.49 -8.35 -35.16
C LEU A 96 9.31 -9.52 -34.17
N GLN A 97 8.17 -10.22 -34.23
CA GLN A 97 7.93 -11.40 -33.40
C GLN A 97 8.96 -12.50 -33.66
N LYS A 98 9.37 -12.74 -34.92
CA LYS A 98 10.42 -13.73 -35.24
C LYS A 98 11.78 -13.31 -34.69
N VAL A 99 12.09 -12.02 -34.68
CA VAL A 99 13.32 -11.47 -34.04
C VAL A 99 13.28 -11.67 -32.52
N MET A 100 12.11 -11.52 -31.89
CA MET A 100 11.93 -11.68 -30.44
C MET A 100 11.90 -13.14 -29.96
N ARG A 101 11.53 -14.11 -30.81
CA ARG A 101 11.43 -15.55 -30.45
C ARG A 101 12.59 -16.12 -29.63
N PRO A 102 13.89 -15.95 -30.00
CA PRO A 102 14.99 -16.46 -29.19
C PRO A 102 15.00 -15.90 -27.76
N LEU A 103 14.66 -14.62 -27.58
CA LEU A 103 14.58 -13.99 -26.26
C LEU A 103 13.34 -14.43 -25.49
N ILE A 104 12.20 -14.67 -26.15
CA ILE A 104 11.01 -15.23 -25.51
C ILE A 104 11.34 -16.59 -24.89
N ILE A 105 12.04 -17.48 -25.62
CA ILE A 105 12.45 -18.80 -25.13
C ILE A 105 13.43 -18.64 -23.95
N PHE A 106 14.42 -17.74 -24.09
CA PHE A 106 15.39 -17.47 -23.04
C PHE A 106 14.73 -16.96 -21.75
N ILE A 107 13.78 -16.03 -21.87
CA ILE A 107 13.10 -15.43 -20.72
C ILE A 107 12.07 -16.36 -20.11
N LEU A 108 11.46 -17.23 -20.90
CA LEU A 108 10.66 -18.33 -20.38
C LEU A 108 11.52 -19.26 -19.51
N ALA A 109 12.73 -19.59 -19.94
CA ALA A 109 13.67 -20.38 -19.13
C ALA A 109 14.09 -19.64 -17.84
N ILE A 110 14.36 -18.32 -17.92
CA ILE A 110 14.63 -17.49 -16.73
C ILE A 110 13.43 -17.44 -15.80
N SER A 111 12.22 -17.30 -16.31
CA SER A 111 10.98 -17.26 -15.53
C SER A 111 10.75 -18.56 -14.76
N ILE A 112 10.95 -19.70 -15.41
CA ILE A 112 10.90 -21.02 -14.78
C ILE A 112 11.99 -21.14 -13.71
N SER A 113 13.22 -20.72 -14.02
CA SER A 113 14.33 -20.71 -13.06
C SER A 113 14.05 -19.81 -11.85
N ALA A 114 13.44 -18.65 -12.08
CA ALA A 114 13.03 -17.71 -11.03
C ALA A 114 11.95 -18.30 -10.12
N PHE A 115 11.02 -19.07 -10.68
CA PHE A 115 10.03 -19.81 -9.89
C PHE A 115 10.70 -20.84 -8.98
N PHE A 116 11.61 -21.65 -9.52
CA PHE A 116 12.35 -22.64 -8.74
C PHE A 116 13.22 -21.98 -7.66
N PHE A 117 13.89 -20.89 -8.01
CA PHE A 117 14.66 -20.08 -7.06
C PHE A 117 13.75 -19.55 -5.93
N SER A 118 12.57 -19.04 -6.29
CA SER A 118 11.59 -18.53 -5.33
C SER A 118 10.95 -19.61 -4.46
N ASN A 119 10.82 -20.82 -5.00
CA ASN A 119 10.22 -21.95 -4.29
C ASN A 119 11.20 -22.68 -3.37
N TYR A 120 12.48 -22.77 -3.72
CA TYR A 120 13.46 -23.58 -2.98
C TYR A 120 14.59 -22.76 -2.35
N VAL A 121 15.16 -21.80 -3.07
CA VAL A 121 16.32 -21.04 -2.58
C VAL A 121 15.86 -19.97 -1.57
N ILE A 122 14.84 -19.20 -1.89
CA ILE A 122 14.36 -18.11 -1.01
C ILE A 122 13.94 -18.62 0.39
N PRO A 123 13.14 -19.68 0.53
CA PRO A 123 12.76 -20.18 1.85
C PRO A 123 13.97 -20.50 2.72
N TYR A 124 14.97 -21.17 2.14
CA TYR A 124 16.21 -21.53 2.80
C TYR A 124 17.07 -20.30 3.16
N THR A 125 17.28 -19.38 2.22
CA THR A 125 18.10 -18.20 2.47
C THR A 125 17.43 -17.23 3.43
N ASN A 126 16.10 -17.09 3.38
CA ASN A 126 15.36 -16.26 4.34
C ASN A 126 15.46 -16.81 5.75
N LEU A 127 15.35 -18.12 5.92
CA LEU A 127 15.47 -18.75 7.24
C LEU A 127 16.84 -18.46 7.84
N LYS A 128 17.92 -18.69 7.08
CA LYS A 128 19.28 -18.38 7.52
C LYS A 128 19.51 -16.89 7.76
N PHE A 129 18.96 -16.04 6.90
CA PHE A 129 19.04 -14.60 7.04
C PHE A 129 18.42 -14.13 8.36
N TRP A 130 17.21 -14.58 8.70
CA TRP A 130 16.52 -14.13 9.91
C TRP A 130 17.13 -14.71 11.19
N ALA A 131 17.64 -15.95 11.14
CA ALA A 131 18.41 -16.52 12.25
C ALA A 131 19.67 -15.68 12.52
N LEU A 132 20.48 -15.44 11.49
CA LEU A 132 21.71 -14.64 11.60
C LEU A 132 21.44 -13.19 12.01
N MET A 133 20.37 -12.59 11.47
CA MET A 133 19.95 -11.25 11.85
C MET A 133 19.50 -11.18 13.31
N GLY A 134 18.86 -12.24 13.84
CA GLY A 134 18.53 -12.36 15.26
C GLY A 134 19.79 -12.33 16.12
N ASP A 135 20.77 -13.16 15.78
CA ASP A 135 22.05 -13.26 16.50
C ASP A 135 22.79 -11.90 16.51
N ILE A 136 22.83 -11.21 15.35
CA ILE A 136 23.43 -9.87 15.21
C ILE A 136 22.68 -8.80 16.02
N LYS A 137 21.36 -8.92 16.16
CA LYS A 137 20.56 -7.95 16.93
C LYS A 137 20.81 -8.06 18.42
N THR A 138 21.06 -9.28 18.89
CA THR A 138 21.34 -9.57 20.29
C THR A 138 22.78 -9.20 20.67
N GLN A 139 23.73 -9.29 19.75
CA GLN A 139 25.12 -8.89 19.97
C GLN A 139 25.25 -7.35 20.14
N ARG A 140 25.42 -6.85 21.36
CA ARG A 140 25.65 -5.42 21.66
C ARG A 140 26.96 -5.23 22.45
N PRO A 141 28.09 -4.89 21.79
CA PRO A 141 29.33 -4.59 22.50
C PRO A 141 29.37 -3.19 23.11
N GLU A 142 28.50 -2.27 22.68
CA GLU A 142 28.47 -0.89 23.18
C GLU A 142 27.29 -0.68 24.14
N LEU A 143 27.51 -0.92 25.43
CA LEU A 143 26.58 -0.57 26.51
C LEU A 143 26.46 0.97 26.62
N ASN A 144 25.56 1.56 25.85
CA ASN A 144 25.27 3.00 25.90
C ASN A 144 24.15 3.31 26.91
N ILE A 145 24.48 3.24 28.21
CA ILE A 145 23.59 3.67 29.28
C ILE A 145 23.42 5.21 29.21
N LYS A 146 22.22 5.67 28.86
CA LYS A 146 21.87 7.09 28.80
C LYS A 146 21.72 7.68 30.21
N GLU A 147 22.21 8.90 30.41
CA GLU A 147 22.11 9.60 31.70
C GLU A 147 20.65 9.86 32.09
N GLY A 148 20.33 9.64 33.37
CA GLY A 148 19.01 9.90 33.96
C GLY A 148 17.91 8.90 33.61
N VAL A 149 18.18 7.92 32.75
CA VAL A 149 17.21 6.89 32.30
C VAL A 149 17.59 5.52 32.87
N PHE A 150 16.60 4.69 33.22
CA PHE A 150 16.84 3.30 33.60
C PHE A 150 17.20 2.47 32.36
N TYR A 151 18.22 1.64 32.50
CA TYR A 151 18.71 0.72 31.50
C TYR A 151 18.40 -0.71 31.94
N ASP A 152 17.41 -1.33 31.27
CA ASP A 152 16.81 -2.62 31.62
C ASP A 152 17.23 -3.75 30.67
N GLU A 153 18.25 -3.53 29.82
CA GLU A 153 18.65 -4.49 28.79
C GLU A 153 19.66 -5.53 29.29
N ILE A 154 20.15 -5.41 30.53
CA ILE A 154 21.00 -6.43 31.16
C ILE A 154 20.09 -7.41 31.89
N ASP A 155 20.20 -8.70 31.57
CA ASP A 155 19.39 -9.75 32.19
C ASP A 155 19.41 -9.64 33.72
N ASP A 156 18.24 -9.63 34.33
CA ASP A 156 18.03 -9.57 35.78
C ASP A 156 18.54 -8.29 36.49
N TYR A 157 18.95 -7.24 35.78
CA TYR A 157 19.38 -5.97 36.40
C TYR A 157 18.81 -4.73 35.69
N SER A 158 18.36 -3.75 36.47
CA SER A 158 17.97 -2.42 35.98
C SER A 158 18.91 -1.36 36.55
N ILE A 159 19.62 -0.64 35.68
CA ILE A 159 20.68 0.31 36.09
C ILE A 159 20.30 1.72 35.67
N LYS A 160 20.31 2.66 36.61
CA LYS A 160 20.21 4.10 36.34
C LYS A 160 21.47 4.80 36.78
N ILE A 161 21.97 5.68 35.91
CA ILE A 161 23.15 6.50 36.16
C ILE A 161 22.71 7.96 36.06
N GLY A 162 22.90 8.74 37.12
CA GLY A 162 22.57 10.17 37.11
C GLY A 162 23.45 10.96 36.15
N LYS A 163 24.79 10.86 36.31
CA LYS A 163 25.77 11.49 35.40
C LYS A 163 26.93 10.55 35.10
N LYS A 164 27.41 10.58 33.86
CA LYS A 164 28.51 9.74 33.36
C LYS A 164 29.60 10.64 32.77
N ASN A 165 30.79 10.63 33.37
CA ASN A 165 31.93 11.32 32.77
C ASN A 165 32.59 10.42 31.72
N THR A 166 32.35 10.71 30.44
CA THR A 166 32.85 9.93 29.29
C THR A 166 34.38 9.87 29.19
N LYS A 167 35.12 10.80 29.82
CA LYS A 167 36.59 10.84 29.79
C LYS A 167 37.26 10.04 30.91
N THR A 168 36.61 9.93 32.07
CA THR A 168 37.19 9.25 33.26
C THR A 168 36.52 7.93 33.61
N GLY A 169 35.38 7.60 32.99
CA GLY A 169 34.61 6.38 33.28
C GLY A 169 33.92 6.39 34.65
N ILE A 170 33.93 7.53 35.34
CA ILE A 170 33.29 7.72 36.64
C ILE A 170 31.80 8.01 36.43
N LEU A 171 30.99 7.25 37.15
CA LEU A 171 29.55 7.34 37.26
C LEU A 171 29.19 8.05 38.57
N ARG A 172 28.13 8.86 38.56
CA ARG A 172 27.56 9.49 39.76
C ARG A 172 26.08 9.20 39.86
N ASP A 173 25.60 9.08 41.09
CA ASP A 173 24.22 8.77 41.43
C ASP A 173 23.76 7.49 40.72
N VAL A 174 24.38 6.37 41.09
CA VAL A 174 24.12 5.08 40.46
C VAL A 174 23.12 4.30 41.30
N MET A 175 22.08 3.78 40.63
CA MET A 175 21.02 2.98 41.21
C MET A 175 20.89 1.68 40.42
N ILE A 176 20.89 0.54 41.10
CA ILE A 176 20.85 -0.78 40.49
C ILE A 176 19.77 -1.61 41.18
N TYR A 177 18.74 -2.00 40.45
CA TYR A 177 17.80 -3.04 40.91
C TYR A 177 18.31 -4.40 40.46
N ASN A 178 18.17 -5.40 41.34
CA ASN A 178 18.45 -6.79 41.04
C ASN A 178 17.15 -7.59 41.04
N HIS A 179 16.82 -8.18 39.90
CA HIS A 179 15.61 -8.97 39.66
C HIS A 179 15.89 -10.48 39.60
N THR A 180 17.09 -10.95 39.94
CA THR A 180 17.49 -12.38 39.88
C THR A 180 16.52 -13.28 40.65
N LYS A 181 15.93 -12.80 41.76
CA LYS A 181 14.93 -13.55 42.56
C LYS A 181 13.52 -13.59 41.94
N ARG A 182 13.25 -12.86 40.85
CA ARG A 182 11.94 -12.74 40.15
C ARG A 182 10.75 -12.38 41.04
N LYS A 183 10.99 -11.68 42.16
CA LYS A 183 9.98 -11.23 43.14
C LYS A 183 9.66 -9.74 43.03
N GLY A 184 9.97 -9.10 41.90
CA GLY A 184 9.81 -7.66 41.72
C GLY A 184 11.06 -6.88 42.15
N ASN A 185 10.86 -5.70 42.75
CA ASN A 185 11.93 -4.74 43.08
C ASN A 185 12.41 -4.90 44.53
N VAL A 186 12.71 -6.13 44.93
CA VAL A 186 13.03 -6.48 46.33
C VAL A 186 14.49 -6.20 46.71
N TYR A 187 15.37 -5.99 45.73
CA TYR A 187 16.78 -5.66 45.96
C TYR A 187 17.18 -4.40 45.19
N LEU A 188 17.72 -3.41 45.89
CA LEU A 188 18.12 -2.11 45.37
C LEU A 188 19.46 -1.68 45.96
N MET A 189 20.42 -1.40 45.08
CA MET A 189 21.71 -0.82 45.42
C MET A 189 21.76 0.64 44.97
N ILE A 190 22.16 1.54 45.86
CA ILE A 190 22.35 2.97 45.56
C ILE A 190 23.77 3.35 45.97
N ALA A 191 24.53 4.03 45.11
CA ALA A 191 25.83 4.60 45.49
C ALA A 191 26.07 5.99 44.91
N ASP A 192 26.87 6.76 45.64
CA ASP A 192 27.23 8.14 45.27
C ASP A 192 28.07 8.17 43.98
N SER A 193 28.98 7.21 43.84
CA SER A 193 29.82 7.11 42.65
C SER A 193 30.17 5.66 42.30
N GLY A 194 30.55 5.44 41.04
CA GLY A 194 30.99 4.13 40.59
C GLY A 194 31.90 4.21 39.36
N THR A 195 32.51 3.09 39.00
CA THR A 195 33.27 2.92 37.77
C THR A 195 32.80 1.69 37.04
N MET A 196 32.75 1.78 35.71
CA MET A 196 32.29 0.71 34.84
C MET A 196 33.36 0.38 33.82
N HIS A 197 33.75 -0.89 33.74
CA HIS A 197 34.66 -1.37 32.71
C HIS A 197 34.33 -2.80 32.30
N MET A 198 34.71 -3.15 31.07
CA MET A 198 34.58 -4.49 30.53
C MET A 198 35.81 -5.33 30.85
N THR A 199 35.60 -6.61 31.08
CA THR A 199 36.69 -7.60 31.09
C THR A 199 37.37 -7.65 29.71
N LYS A 200 38.63 -8.09 29.65
CA LYS A 200 39.40 -8.17 28.37
C LYS A 200 38.70 -9.00 27.30
N ASP A 201 37.89 -9.96 27.73
CA ASP A 201 37.13 -10.86 26.87
C ASP A 201 35.71 -10.35 26.56
N ASN A 202 35.34 -9.15 27.04
CA ASN A 202 34.01 -8.52 26.94
C ASN A 202 32.82 -9.36 27.47
N LYS A 203 33.08 -10.45 28.23
CA LYS A 203 32.03 -11.35 28.75
C LYS A 203 31.34 -10.84 30.01
N TYR A 204 32.03 -10.01 30.79
CA TYR A 204 31.50 -9.51 32.06
C TYR A 204 31.68 -7.99 32.16
N LEU A 205 30.62 -7.33 32.64
CA LEU A 205 30.61 -5.95 33.07
C LEU A 205 30.95 -5.87 34.56
N ILE A 206 32.08 -5.23 34.85
CA ILE A 206 32.52 -4.98 36.22
C ILE A 206 32.05 -3.58 36.60
N LEU A 207 31.12 -3.53 37.54
CA LEU A 207 30.69 -2.28 38.18
C LEU A 207 31.26 -2.24 39.59
N THR A 208 32.12 -1.25 39.83
CA THR A 208 32.63 -0.98 41.18
C THR A 208 31.98 0.29 41.71
N MET A 209 31.25 0.16 42.80
CA MET A 209 30.45 1.18 43.45
C MET A 209 31.16 1.66 44.71
N TYR A 210 31.08 2.95 44.99
CA TYR A 210 31.74 3.59 46.13
C TYR A 210 30.72 4.38 46.95
N ASN A 211 30.79 4.20 48.27
CA ASN A 211 29.93 4.85 49.26
C ASN A 211 28.43 4.72 48.94
N GLY A 212 27.85 3.60 49.33
CA GLY A 212 26.46 3.30 49.01
C GLY A 212 25.75 2.45 50.06
N TYR A 213 24.50 2.12 49.73
CA TYR A 213 23.60 1.30 50.53
C TYR A 213 22.94 0.24 49.66
N ASN A 214 22.90 -0.99 50.15
CA ASN A 214 22.05 -2.05 49.63
C ASN A 214 20.79 -2.12 50.48
N TYR A 215 19.65 -2.21 49.81
CA TYR A 215 18.34 -2.41 50.40
C TYR A 215 17.82 -3.76 49.91
N GLU A 216 17.42 -4.63 50.85
CA GLU A 216 16.80 -5.92 50.55
C GLU A 216 15.53 -6.08 51.38
N GLU A 217 14.41 -6.34 50.72
CA GLU A 217 13.18 -6.79 51.38
C GLU A 217 13.32 -8.29 51.71
N MET A 218 13.15 -8.66 52.97
CA MET A 218 13.34 -10.04 53.41
C MET A 218 12.13 -10.91 53.05
N ASP A 219 12.39 -12.13 52.61
CA ASP A 219 11.35 -13.12 52.34
C ASP A 219 10.73 -13.63 53.66
N GLU A 220 9.42 -13.54 53.80
CA GLU A 220 8.67 -14.24 54.86
C GLU A 220 8.32 -15.65 54.38
N ASP A 221 9.04 -16.67 54.86
CA ASP A 221 8.80 -18.07 54.46
C ASP A 221 7.48 -18.65 54.99
N GLN A 222 6.69 -17.91 55.78
CA GLN A 222 5.35 -18.32 56.21
C GLN A 222 4.43 -17.11 56.41
N ILE A 223 3.36 -17.06 55.60
CA ILE A 223 2.31 -16.05 55.67
C ILE A 223 1.67 -16.06 57.08
N ARG A 224 2.08 -15.13 57.94
CA ARG A 224 1.23 -14.67 59.05
C ARG A 224 0.46 -13.45 58.54
N VAL A 225 -0.85 -13.62 58.41
CA VAL A 225 -1.82 -12.72 57.74
C VAL A 225 -1.93 -11.31 58.38
N ASP A 226 -1.11 -10.94 59.37
CA ASP A 226 -1.35 -9.78 60.24
C ASP A 226 -0.23 -8.73 60.31
N LEU A 227 0.81 -8.80 59.46
CA LEU A 227 1.84 -7.76 59.40
C LEU A 227 1.68 -6.91 58.14
N ARG A 228 1.28 -5.64 58.31
CA ARG A 228 1.24 -4.61 57.25
C ARG A 228 2.64 -4.11 56.84
N THR A 229 3.71 -4.65 57.42
CA THR A 229 5.09 -4.16 57.25
C THR A 229 6.03 -5.32 56.94
N ILE A 230 6.63 -5.28 55.75
CA ILE A 230 7.65 -6.25 55.32
C ILE A 230 8.97 -5.83 55.97
N PRO A 231 9.68 -6.71 56.71
CA PRO A 231 10.98 -6.38 57.25
C PRO A 231 11.99 -6.16 56.10
N PHE A 232 12.79 -5.10 56.21
CA PHE A 232 13.83 -4.79 55.24
C PHE A 232 15.20 -4.73 55.92
N ARG A 233 16.23 -5.09 55.17
CA ARG A 233 17.63 -4.98 55.56
C ARG A 233 18.30 -3.86 54.76
N ARG A 234 19.14 -3.07 55.44
CA ARG A 234 19.97 -2.04 54.78
C ARG A 234 21.43 -2.22 55.17
N ASP A 235 22.27 -2.53 54.19
CA ASP A 235 23.71 -2.68 54.37
C ASP A 235 24.45 -1.48 53.80
N LYS A 236 25.34 -0.86 54.58
CA LYS A 236 26.18 0.26 54.13
C LYS A 236 27.55 -0.25 53.69
N PHE A 237 28.00 0.13 52.50
CA PHE A 237 29.30 -0.26 51.97
C PHE A 237 30.18 0.94 51.61
N LYS A 238 31.49 0.80 51.81
CA LYS A 238 32.49 1.76 51.30
C LYS A 238 32.84 1.48 49.85
N ARG A 239 32.96 0.21 49.50
CA ARG A 239 33.23 -0.28 48.15
C ARG A 239 32.53 -1.61 47.94
N GLU A 240 31.84 -1.74 46.82
CA GLU A 240 31.21 -2.98 46.41
C GLU A 240 31.44 -3.19 44.92
N THR A 241 31.67 -4.43 44.50
CA THR A 241 31.89 -4.76 43.10
C THR A 241 30.91 -5.84 42.70
N ILE A 242 30.13 -5.57 41.65
CA ILE A 242 29.25 -6.55 41.03
C ILE A 242 29.80 -6.92 39.66
N LEU A 243 29.69 -8.22 39.36
CA LEU A 243 30.07 -8.81 38.09
C LEU A 243 28.79 -9.19 37.36
N LEU A 244 28.44 -8.44 36.33
CA LEU A 244 27.27 -8.73 35.51
C LEU A 244 27.75 -9.55 34.31
N ALA A 245 27.26 -10.78 34.21
CA ALA A 245 27.54 -11.62 33.06
C ALA A 245 26.74 -11.10 31.85
N LEU A 246 27.44 -10.82 30.76
CA LEU A 246 26.85 -10.42 29.48
C LEU A 246 26.55 -11.65 28.62
N THR A 247 26.25 -12.79 29.23
CA THR A 247 26.02 -14.07 28.55
C THR A 247 24.88 -13.96 27.52
N SER A 248 23.90 -13.09 27.76
CA SER A 248 22.83 -12.79 26.80
C SER A 248 23.27 -11.99 25.57
N PHE A 249 24.51 -11.47 25.54
CA PHE A 249 25.09 -10.73 24.42
C PHE A 249 26.17 -11.52 23.65
N GLU A 250 26.46 -12.77 24.03
CA GLU A 250 27.31 -13.64 23.22
C GLU A 250 26.59 -14.01 21.91
N PHE A 251 27.34 -14.06 20.81
CA PHE A 251 26.80 -14.55 19.53
C PHE A 251 26.57 -16.06 19.65
N GLU A 252 25.35 -16.44 19.97
CA GLU A 252 24.86 -17.82 19.85
C GLU A 252 24.00 -17.94 18.61
N ARG A 253 24.13 -19.07 17.90
CA ARG A 253 23.27 -19.34 16.74
C ARG A 253 21.87 -19.68 17.22
N THR A 254 20.92 -18.79 16.94
CA THR A 254 19.51 -19.04 17.22
C THR A 254 19.04 -20.30 16.50
N ASP A 255 18.29 -21.18 17.18
CA ASP A 255 17.69 -22.36 16.55
C ASP A 255 16.77 -21.94 15.41
N GLU A 256 17.11 -22.37 14.20
CA GLU A 256 16.38 -22.11 12.96
C GLU A 256 14.88 -22.46 13.08
N LYS A 257 14.53 -23.43 13.94
CA LYS A 257 13.14 -23.85 14.21
C LYS A 257 12.22 -22.73 14.70
N VAL A 258 12.75 -21.69 15.33
CA VAL A 258 11.97 -20.54 15.79
C VAL A 258 11.30 -19.81 14.62
N TYR A 259 11.94 -19.81 13.45
CA TYR A 259 11.47 -19.07 12.29
C TYR A 259 10.80 -19.91 11.21
N GLN A 260 10.99 -21.24 11.23
CA GLN A 260 10.55 -22.19 10.18
C GLN A 260 9.08 -22.04 9.76
N ASP A 261 8.20 -21.66 10.68
CA ASP A 261 6.76 -21.54 10.43
C ASP A 261 6.33 -20.22 9.76
N HIS A 262 7.25 -19.29 9.54
CA HIS A 262 6.93 -17.98 8.97
C HIS A 262 6.66 -18.08 7.46
N HIS A 263 5.60 -17.44 6.97
CA HIS A 263 5.14 -17.48 5.55
C HIS A 263 6.23 -17.30 4.48
N ARG A 264 7.27 -16.50 4.76
CA ARG A 264 8.40 -16.26 3.84
C ARG A 264 9.43 -17.39 3.75
N MET A 265 9.36 -18.36 4.67
CA MET A 265 10.30 -19.48 4.84
C MET A 265 9.73 -20.81 4.37
N LEU A 266 8.54 -20.77 3.77
CA LEU A 266 7.84 -21.95 3.28
C LEU A 266 7.89 -22.00 1.74
N ASN A 267 8.06 -23.20 1.22
CA ASN A 267 7.85 -23.48 -0.21
C ASN A 267 6.34 -23.61 -0.52
N VAL A 268 5.98 -23.72 -1.79
CA VAL A 268 4.57 -23.78 -2.22
C VAL A 268 3.82 -24.97 -1.60
N ALA A 269 4.43 -26.17 -1.56
CA ALA A 269 3.78 -27.36 -1.00
C ALA A 269 3.52 -27.22 0.52
N GLN A 270 4.52 -26.68 1.23
CA GLN A 270 4.40 -26.37 2.66
C GLN A 270 3.37 -25.26 2.91
N LEU A 271 3.33 -24.22 2.07
CA LEU A 271 2.33 -23.16 2.15
C LEU A 271 0.91 -23.70 2.00
N TYR A 272 0.64 -24.58 1.03
CA TYR A 272 -0.68 -25.20 0.88
C TYR A 272 -1.09 -25.97 2.15
N SER A 273 -0.20 -26.80 2.68
CA SER A 273 -0.49 -27.57 3.91
C SER A 273 -0.65 -26.68 5.14
N LYS A 274 0.15 -25.60 5.26
CA LYS A 274 0.08 -24.67 6.39
C LYS A 274 -1.18 -23.82 6.33
N ILE A 275 -1.57 -23.33 5.16
CA ILE A 275 -2.81 -22.56 4.97
C ILE A 275 -4.02 -23.39 5.42
N ASP A 276 -4.10 -24.65 4.99
CA ASP A 276 -5.19 -25.56 5.37
C ASP A 276 -5.23 -25.81 6.89
N SER A 277 -4.07 -26.14 7.47
CA SER A 277 -3.89 -26.27 8.93
C SER A 277 -4.32 -25.01 9.70
N LEU A 278 -3.97 -23.83 9.21
CA LEU A 278 -4.30 -22.55 9.85
C LEU A 278 -5.80 -22.26 9.77
N TYR A 279 -6.46 -22.54 8.63
CA TYR A 279 -7.91 -22.42 8.50
C TYR A 279 -8.65 -23.37 9.45
N ILE A 280 -8.24 -24.64 9.52
CA ILE A 280 -8.81 -25.61 10.47
C ILE A 280 -8.66 -25.10 11.92
N SER A 281 -7.48 -24.58 12.25
CA SER A 281 -7.19 -24.04 13.58
C SER A 281 -7.97 -22.76 13.90
N TYR A 282 -8.24 -21.93 12.91
CA TYR A 282 -9.09 -20.74 13.02
C TYR A 282 -10.55 -21.13 13.25
N ASP A 283 -11.09 -22.04 12.43
CA ASP A 283 -12.48 -22.48 12.50
C ASP A 283 -12.79 -23.17 13.84
N LYS A 284 -11.89 -24.01 14.34
CA LYS A 284 -12.02 -24.64 15.67
C LYS A 284 -12.13 -23.59 16.78
N ARG A 285 -11.39 -22.48 16.70
CA ARG A 285 -11.44 -21.41 17.70
C ARG A 285 -12.74 -20.63 17.61
N VAL A 286 -13.19 -20.29 16.41
CA VAL A 286 -14.50 -19.63 16.21
C VAL A 286 -15.63 -20.51 16.75
N ALA A 287 -15.60 -21.82 16.47
CA ALA A 287 -16.57 -22.77 16.99
C ALA A 287 -16.52 -22.86 18.52
N ASN A 288 -15.32 -22.97 19.12
CA ASN A 288 -15.16 -23.00 20.57
C ASN A 288 -15.63 -21.69 21.23
N PHE A 289 -15.36 -20.55 20.62
CA PHE A 289 -15.85 -19.25 21.10
C PHE A 289 -17.37 -19.19 21.06
N ALA A 290 -17.99 -19.59 19.95
CA ALA A 290 -19.45 -19.66 19.82
C ALA A 290 -20.09 -20.61 20.86
N LEU A 291 -19.46 -21.76 21.13
CA LEU A 291 -19.90 -22.70 22.17
C LEU A 291 -19.72 -22.12 23.58
N ASN A 292 -18.62 -21.41 23.85
CA ASN A 292 -18.39 -20.75 25.13
C ASN A 292 -19.38 -19.60 25.37
N LEU A 293 -19.70 -18.82 24.33
CA LEU A 293 -20.77 -17.82 24.38
C LEU A 293 -22.14 -18.46 24.65
N LYS A 294 -22.43 -19.63 24.08
CA LYS A 294 -23.68 -20.37 24.37
C LYS A 294 -23.75 -20.87 25.81
N ARG A 295 -22.60 -21.28 26.37
CA ARG A 295 -22.49 -21.83 27.73
C ARG A 295 -22.53 -20.75 28.80
N SER A 296 -22.03 -19.54 28.49
CA SER A 296 -22.15 -18.40 29.41
C SER A 296 -23.63 -18.09 29.67
N HIS A 297 -23.98 -17.85 30.94
CA HIS A 297 -25.38 -17.78 31.39
C HIS A 297 -26.19 -16.64 30.74
N TYR A 298 -25.52 -15.67 30.12
CA TYR A 298 -26.13 -14.50 29.47
C TYR A 298 -26.96 -14.84 28.23
N PHE A 299 -26.48 -15.71 27.34
CA PHE A 299 -27.20 -16.06 26.11
C PHE A 299 -28.10 -17.29 26.26
N LYS A 300 -28.09 -17.90 27.44
CA LYS A 300 -28.83 -19.14 27.73
C LYS A 300 -30.34 -18.91 27.86
N LYS A 301 -30.79 -17.70 28.22
CA LYS A 301 -32.20 -17.47 28.61
C LYS A 301 -33.12 -16.93 27.50
N GLU A 302 -32.60 -16.21 26.50
CA GLU A 302 -33.43 -15.74 25.38
C GLU A 302 -33.59 -16.81 24.28
N LYS A 303 -34.83 -17.24 24.00
CA LYS A 303 -35.15 -18.15 22.88
C LYS A 303 -34.62 -17.64 21.53
N LYS A 304 -34.62 -16.32 21.29
CA LYS A 304 -34.04 -15.70 20.09
C LYS A 304 -32.53 -15.93 19.99
N ASN A 305 -31.80 -15.80 21.09
CA ASN A 305 -30.35 -16.04 21.13
C ASN A 305 -30.01 -17.52 20.96
N GLN A 306 -30.81 -18.43 21.53
CA GLN A 306 -30.64 -19.87 21.28
C GLN A 306 -30.86 -20.24 19.81
N LEU A 307 -31.87 -19.64 19.15
CA LEU A 307 -32.14 -19.85 17.72
C LEU A 307 -31.04 -19.23 16.83
N PHE A 308 -30.58 -18.03 17.16
CA PHE A 308 -29.46 -17.36 16.49
C PHE A 308 -28.17 -18.18 16.63
N ILE A 309 -27.81 -18.59 17.85
CA ILE A 309 -26.63 -19.43 18.10
C ILE A 309 -26.76 -20.79 17.41
N LYS A 310 -27.94 -21.41 17.42
CA LYS A 310 -28.18 -22.67 16.69
C LYS A 310 -28.05 -22.44 15.19
N LYS A 311 -28.57 -21.34 14.62
CA LYS A 311 -28.39 -20.98 13.22
C LYS A 311 -26.93 -20.70 12.89
N VAL A 312 -26.19 -19.98 13.72
CA VAL A 312 -24.76 -19.69 13.55
C VAL A 312 -23.93 -20.98 13.60
N VAL A 313 -24.15 -21.85 14.60
CA VAL A 313 -23.47 -23.15 14.70
C VAL A 313 -23.85 -24.07 13.54
N THR A 314 -25.12 -24.06 13.10
CA THR A 314 -25.57 -24.87 11.95
C THR A 314 -25.05 -24.31 10.63
N PHE A 315 -24.99 -22.99 10.45
CA PHE A 315 -24.45 -22.27 9.29
C PHE A 315 -22.94 -22.50 9.15
N ILE A 316 -22.20 -22.32 10.25
CA ILE A 316 -20.78 -22.67 10.33
C ILE A 316 -20.58 -24.14 9.97
N ASN A 317 -21.46 -25.06 10.41
CA ASN A 317 -21.35 -26.47 10.04
C ASN A 317 -21.77 -26.77 8.59
N TYR A 318 -22.81 -26.13 8.03
CA TYR A 318 -23.36 -26.46 6.72
C TYR A 318 -22.53 -25.87 5.56
N GLU A 319 -22.21 -24.58 5.62
CA GLU A 319 -21.49 -23.88 4.54
C GLU A 319 -20.02 -24.31 4.50
N TYR A 320 -19.45 -24.71 5.64
CA TYR A 320 -18.13 -25.35 5.68
C TYR A 320 -18.16 -26.84 5.29
N SER A 321 -19.21 -27.63 5.61
CA SER A 321 -19.16 -29.08 5.38
C SER A 321 -19.13 -29.49 3.90
N LEU A 322 -19.85 -28.79 3.02
CA LEU A 322 -19.96 -29.18 1.60
C LEU A 322 -18.65 -28.89 0.84
N ASP A 323 -18.10 -27.69 1.04
CA ASP A 323 -16.87 -27.24 0.40
C ASP A 323 -15.63 -27.92 1.02
N ARG A 324 -15.71 -28.32 2.30
CA ARG A 324 -14.66 -29.10 3.00
C ARG A 324 -14.71 -30.60 2.67
N MET A 325 -15.88 -31.23 2.53
CA MET A 325 -15.97 -32.65 2.13
C MET A 325 -15.44 -32.89 0.72
N LEU A 326 -15.72 -32.00 -0.23
CA LEU A 326 -15.17 -32.06 -1.59
C LEU A 326 -13.64 -31.89 -1.64
N ARG A 327 -13.06 -31.14 -0.69
CA ARG A 327 -11.61 -30.91 -0.58
C ARG A 327 -10.88 -32.04 0.15
N ILE A 328 -11.46 -32.60 1.21
CA ILE A 328 -10.92 -33.76 1.93
C ILE A 328 -10.91 -35.01 1.03
N TYR A 329 -11.96 -35.22 0.23
CA TYR A 329 -12.03 -36.35 -0.73
C TYR A 329 -10.90 -36.31 -1.77
N ARG A 330 -10.49 -35.11 -2.22
CA ARG A 330 -9.34 -34.93 -3.13
C ARG A 330 -7.97 -35.13 -2.46
N TYR A 331 -7.89 -35.00 -1.14
CA TYR A 331 -6.65 -35.17 -0.38
C TYR A 331 -6.40 -36.65 -0.01
N SER A 332 -7.48 -37.41 0.26
CA SER A 332 -7.40 -38.84 0.60
C SER A 332 -6.90 -39.73 -0.55
N ASP A 333 -7.16 -39.34 -1.80
CA ASP A 333 -6.84 -40.12 -3.01
C ASP A 333 -5.33 -40.16 -3.35
N LYS A 334 -4.48 -39.38 -2.65
CA LYS A 334 -3.06 -39.21 -2.98
C LYS A 334 -2.07 -39.84 -2.01
N LYS A 335 -2.50 -40.39 -0.87
CA LYS A 335 -1.57 -40.89 0.18
C LYS A 335 -1.57 -42.40 0.40
N ASP A 336 -2.54 -43.16 -0.13
CA ASP A 336 -2.58 -44.62 0.02
C ASP A 336 -2.89 -45.32 -1.32
N PRO A 337 -1.93 -46.05 -1.94
CA PRO A 337 -2.18 -46.85 -3.14
C PRO A 337 -2.92 -48.18 -2.87
N GLU A 338 -3.15 -48.56 -1.61
CA GLU A 338 -3.66 -49.90 -1.25
C GLU A 338 -5.16 -50.00 -0.99
N ILE A 339 -5.91 -48.90 -1.04
CA ILE A 339 -7.39 -48.97 -0.98
C ILE A 339 -7.90 -49.19 -2.40
N LYS A 340 -7.89 -50.46 -2.85
CA LYS A 340 -8.56 -50.85 -4.09
C LYS A 340 -10.05 -50.55 -3.98
N MET A 341 -10.53 -49.83 -4.97
CA MET A 341 -11.92 -49.52 -5.26
C MET A 341 -12.70 -50.83 -5.45
N SER A 342 -13.40 -51.28 -4.41
CA SER A 342 -14.36 -52.38 -4.54
C SER A 342 -15.51 -52.19 -3.55
N GLN A 343 -16.39 -51.23 -3.86
CA GLN A 343 -17.84 -51.41 -3.76
C GLN A 343 -18.56 -50.15 -4.28
N PRO A 344 -19.65 -50.30 -5.07
CA PRO A 344 -20.43 -49.16 -5.52
C PRO A 344 -21.14 -48.50 -4.32
N ILE A 345 -21.35 -47.20 -4.45
CA ILE A 345 -21.96 -46.29 -3.48
C ILE A 345 -23.17 -46.95 -2.77
N PRO A 346 -23.14 -47.16 -1.44
CA PRO A 346 -24.33 -47.54 -0.71
C PRO A 346 -25.31 -46.35 -0.67
N ASN A 347 -26.50 -46.52 -1.24
CA ASN A 347 -27.58 -45.51 -1.29
C ASN A 347 -28.24 -45.22 0.09
N THR A 348 -27.52 -45.41 1.19
CA THR A 348 -28.02 -45.16 2.54
C THR A 348 -26.94 -44.52 3.41
N PHE A 349 -26.52 -43.31 3.05
CA PHE A 349 -25.74 -42.44 3.93
C PHE A 349 -26.59 -42.00 5.14
N ARG A 350 -26.63 -42.85 6.18
CA ARG A 350 -27.13 -42.48 7.50
C ARG A 350 -26.28 -41.34 8.07
N LYS A 351 -26.96 -40.37 8.71
CA LYS A 351 -26.40 -39.24 9.46
C LYS A 351 -25.15 -39.68 10.25
N PRO A 352 -24.08 -38.87 10.31
CA PRO A 352 -22.92 -39.20 11.12
C PRO A 352 -23.36 -39.29 12.58
N VAL A 353 -23.20 -40.49 13.16
CA VAL A 353 -23.23 -40.67 14.60
C VAL A 353 -21.98 -39.96 15.12
N VAL A 354 -22.19 -38.82 15.77
CA VAL A 354 -21.16 -38.22 16.63
C VAL A 354 -20.86 -39.29 17.68
N SER A 355 -19.65 -39.83 17.69
CA SER A 355 -19.21 -40.70 18.79
C SER A 355 -19.21 -39.85 20.06
N ASP A 356 -20.11 -40.14 20.99
CA ASP A 356 -20.33 -39.45 22.28
C ASP A 356 -19.13 -39.48 23.25
N GLN A 357 -17.96 -39.93 22.80
CA GLN A 357 -16.81 -40.22 23.65
C GLN A 357 -16.02 -38.99 24.14
N TYR A 358 -16.43 -37.77 23.76
CA TYR A 358 -15.91 -36.51 24.34
C TYR A 358 -16.96 -35.74 25.16
N VAL A 359 -18.09 -36.37 25.49
CA VAL A 359 -19.14 -35.80 26.38
C VAL A 359 -19.12 -36.43 27.78
N SER A 360 -18.27 -37.43 28.05
CA SER A 360 -18.23 -38.14 29.33
C SER A 360 -17.34 -37.47 30.38
N THR A 361 -17.74 -36.30 30.88
CA THR A 361 -17.49 -35.95 32.28
C THR A 361 -18.73 -35.25 32.84
N GLY A 362 -19.61 -36.04 33.46
CA GLY A 362 -20.42 -35.57 34.58
C GLY A 362 -21.89 -35.22 34.34
N VAL A 363 -22.61 -35.83 33.40
CA VAL A 363 -24.09 -35.76 33.42
C VAL A 363 -24.64 -37.17 33.49
N LYS A 364 -25.02 -37.60 34.70
CA LYS A 364 -25.80 -38.82 34.93
C LYS A 364 -27.13 -38.70 34.18
N ASN A 365 -27.53 -39.80 33.54
CA ASN A 365 -28.79 -40.00 32.86
C ASN A 365 -29.98 -39.44 33.66
N TYR A 366 -30.62 -38.38 33.14
CA TYR A 366 -31.98 -38.03 33.53
C TYR A 366 -32.92 -38.62 32.48
N ASP A 367 -33.76 -39.53 32.95
CA ASP A 367 -34.83 -40.19 32.22
C ASP A 367 -35.79 -39.15 31.60
N THR A 368 -35.79 -39.05 30.28
CA THR A 368 -36.42 -37.97 29.51
C THR A 368 -37.94 -38.09 29.34
N GLN A 369 -38.68 -38.81 30.20
CA GLN A 369 -40.14 -38.94 30.03
C GLN A 369 -41.07 -38.69 31.21
N LYS A 370 -40.63 -38.35 32.43
CA LYS A 370 -41.56 -37.96 33.51
C LYS A 370 -41.01 -36.95 34.52
N THR A 371 -40.72 -35.72 34.10
CA THR A 371 -40.98 -34.51 34.91
C THR A 371 -40.83 -33.27 34.03
N VAL A 372 -41.94 -32.79 33.45
CA VAL A 372 -42.02 -31.36 33.09
C VAL A 372 -42.35 -30.65 34.40
N THR A 373 -41.35 -30.50 35.27
CA THR A 373 -41.46 -29.54 36.36
C THR A 373 -41.51 -28.18 35.68
N GLN A 374 -42.64 -27.50 35.82
CA GLN A 374 -42.87 -26.16 35.31
C GLN A 374 -41.62 -25.31 35.51
N ALA A 375 -41.04 -24.83 34.41
CA ALA A 375 -39.97 -23.85 34.48
C ALA A 375 -40.59 -22.60 35.11
N VAL A 376 -40.38 -22.42 36.42
CA VAL A 376 -40.74 -21.18 37.12
C VAL A 376 -40.03 -20.06 36.38
N THR A 377 -40.80 -19.26 35.64
CA THR A 377 -40.32 -18.04 35.02
C THR A 377 -40.06 -17.05 36.16
N PHE A 378 -38.85 -17.09 36.70
CA PHE A 378 -38.42 -16.11 37.70
C PHE A 378 -38.45 -14.71 37.09
N ASP A 379 -39.30 -13.84 37.63
CA ASP A 379 -39.39 -12.43 37.28
C ASP A 379 -38.29 -11.66 38.01
N TYR A 380 -37.22 -11.35 37.28
CA TYR A 380 -36.06 -10.65 37.83
C TYR A 380 -36.35 -9.19 38.13
N ASP A 381 -37.30 -8.58 37.44
CA ASP A 381 -37.63 -7.17 37.65
C ASP A 381 -38.39 -7.02 38.97
N SER A 382 -39.32 -7.94 39.24
CA SER A 382 -39.97 -8.04 40.55
C SER A 382 -38.97 -8.30 41.69
N LEU A 383 -38.03 -9.24 41.51
CA LEU A 383 -36.98 -9.53 42.50
C LEU A 383 -36.04 -8.33 42.70
N PHE A 384 -35.56 -7.72 41.63
CA PHE A 384 -34.69 -6.54 41.68
C PHE A 384 -35.37 -5.37 42.40
N ASN A 385 -36.67 -5.20 42.16
CA ASN A 385 -37.46 -4.15 42.80
C ASN A 385 -37.68 -4.39 44.30
N SER A 386 -37.60 -5.63 44.77
CA SER A 386 -37.77 -6.01 46.19
C SER A 386 -36.58 -5.67 47.10
N PHE A 387 -35.40 -5.37 46.54
CA PHE A 387 -34.20 -5.06 47.34
C PHE A 387 -34.14 -3.60 47.82
N PRO A 388 -33.36 -3.28 48.88
CA PRO A 388 -33.08 -1.90 49.31
C PRO A 388 -32.29 -1.09 48.27
N PRO A 389 -32.38 0.26 48.26
CA PRO A 389 -31.69 1.11 47.27
C PRO A 389 -30.16 0.90 47.20
N ASP A 390 -29.52 0.63 48.33
CA ASP A 390 -28.06 0.41 48.42
C ASP A 390 -27.62 -0.94 47.84
N GLU A 391 -28.48 -1.96 47.89
CA GLU A 391 -28.22 -3.24 47.24
C GLU A 391 -28.49 -3.16 45.73
N LYS A 392 -29.51 -2.39 45.32
CA LYS A 392 -29.79 -2.14 43.90
C LYS A 392 -28.60 -1.47 43.20
N SER A 393 -27.98 -0.47 43.81
CA SER A 393 -26.81 0.22 43.23
C SER A 393 -25.61 -0.72 43.09
N LYS A 394 -25.32 -1.55 44.11
CA LYS A 394 -24.28 -2.59 44.06
C LYS A 394 -24.53 -3.62 42.96
N PHE A 395 -25.77 -4.10 42.81
CA PHE A 395 -26.12 -5.04 41.74
C PHE A 395 -25.99 -4.41 40.35
N ILE A 396 -26.39 -3.15 40.18
CA ILE A 396 -26.20 -2.41 38.92
C ILE A 396 -24.71 -2.23 38.61
N GLU A 397 -23.91 -1.87 39.60
CA GLU A 397 -22.47 -1.69 39.44
C GLU A 397 -21.80 -3.01 39.04
N GLN A 398 -22.08 -4.09 39.76
CA GLN A 398 -21.57 -5.44 39.44
C GLN A 398 -22.04 -5.91 38.05
N ALA A 399 -23.29 -5.64 37.67
CA ALA A 399 -23.80 -5.95 36.34
C ALA A 399 -23.10 -5.11 35.25
N SER A 400 -22.88 -3.82 35.50
CA SER A 400 -22.17 -2.90 34.60
C SER A 400 -20.72 -3.31 34.40
N GLU A 401 -20.01 -3.64 35.47
CA GLU A 401 -18.63 -4.17 35.42
C GLU A 401 -18.57 -5.48 34.65
N THR A 402 -19.53 -6.37 34.87
CA THR A 402 -19.61 -7.64 34.15
C THR A 402 -19.87 -7.41 32.65
N CYS A 403 -20.80 -6.53 32.30
CA CYS A 403 -21.06 -6.13 30.91
C CYS A 403 -19.82 -5.51 30.24
N ARG A 404 -19.09 -4.64 30.96
CA ARG A 404 -17.83 -4.05 30.47
C ARG A 404 -16.76 -5.12 30.26
N SER A 405 -16.62 -6.05 31.20
CA SER A 405 -15.66 -7.17 31.12
C SER A 405 -15.96 -8.05 29.91
N ILE A 406 -17.22 -8.41 29.69
CA ILE A 406 -17.66 -9.20 28.52
C ILE A 406 -17.39 -8.45 27.22
N LYS A 407 -17.71 -7.14 27.16
CA LYS A 407 -17.41 -6.32 25.99
C LYS A 407 -15.92 -6.35 25.67
N ARG A 408 -15.04 -6.13 26.67
CA ARG A 408 -13.59 -6.20 26.49
C ARG A 408 -13.14 -7.57 26.02
N HIS A 409 -13.71 -8.65 26.57
CA HIS A 409 -13.41 -10.01 26.13
C HIS A 409 -13.82 -10.24 24.66
N ALA A 410 -15.02 -9.81 24.27
CA ALA A 410 -15.49 -9.92 22.89
C ALA A 410 -14.66 -9.08 21.90
N GLU A 411 -14.28 -7.87 22.29
CA GLU A 411 -13.36 -7.02 21.51
C GLU A 411 -11.98 -7.66 21.36
N GLY A 412 -11.44 -8.25 22.44
CA GLY A 412 -10.19 -9.00 22.41
C GLY A 412 -10.23 -10.22 21.49
N VAL A 413 -11.32 -10.99 21.54
CA VAL A 413 -11.53 -12.14 20.65
C VAL A 413 -11.69 -11.70 19.19
N LYS A 414 -12.40 -10.60 18.93
CA LYS A 414 -12.50 -10.01 17.58
C LYS A 414 -11.10 -9.64 17.05
N ALA A 415 -10.28 -8.98 17.85
CA ALA A 415 -8.92 -8.61 17.47
C ALA A 415 -8.02 -9.84 17.21
N ASP A 416 -8.12 -10.89 18.03
CA ASP A 416 -7.41 -12.16 17.80
C ASP A 416 -7.86 -12.82 16.48
N HIS A 417 -9.17 -12.81 16.18
CA HIS A 417 -9.70 -13.35 14.93
C HIS A 417 -9.19 -12.57 13.70
N GLU A 418 -9.22 -11.24 13.73
CA GLU A 418 -8.69 -10.38 12.66
C GLU A 418 -7.18 -10.60 12.48
N GLY A 419 -6.43 -10.70 13.58
CA GLY A 419 -4.99 -11.00 13.55
C GLY A 419 -4.68 -12.35 12.90
N ARG A 420 -5.42 -13.40 13.27
CA ARG A 420 -5.26 -14.75 12.68
C ARG A 420 -5.65 -14.81 11.21
N LEU A 421 -6.75 -14.17 10.83
CA LEU A 421 -7.14 -14.06 9.42
C LEU A 421 -6.07 -13.33 8.62
N THR A 422 -5.52 -12.23 9.16
CA THR A 422 -4.42 -11.50 8.53
C THR A 422 -3.19 -12.40 8.37
N TRP A 423 -2.88 -13.23 9.37
CA TRP A 423 -1.80 -14.21 9.29
C TRP A 423 -2.02 -15.25 8.19
N ILE A 424 -3.23 -15.81 8.07
CA ILE A 424 -3.61 -16.72 6.98
C ILE A 424 -3.46 -16.02 5.63
N LYS A 425 -3.97 -14.78 5.50
CA LYS A 425 -3.86 -14.00 4.27
C LYS A 425 -2.41 -13.73 3.86
N LYS A 426 -1.49 -13.52 4.81
CA LYS A 426 -0.05 -13.42 4.50
C LYS A 426 0.50 -14.71 3.85
N HIS A 427 0.03 -15.88 4.25
CA HIS A 427 0.46 -17.15 3.64
C HIS A 427 -0.10 -17.30 2.22
N GLU A 428 -1.37 -16.96 2.00
CA GLU A 428 -1.97 -16.96 0.67
C GLU A 428 -1.29 -15.95 -0.27
N ILE A 429 -0.92 -14.77 0.25
CA ILE A 429 -0.18 -13.74 -0.48
C ILE A 429 1.17 -14.28 -0.96
N GLU A 430 1.97 -14.89 -0.08
CA GLU A 430 3.28 -15.44 -0.48
C GLU A 430 3.14 -16.59 -1.48
N LEU A 431 2.11 -17.43 -1.34
CA LEU A 431 1.82 -18.50 -2.28
C LEU A 431 1.65 -17.93 -3.69
N HIS A 432 0.78 -16.93 -3.85
CA HIS A 432 0.59 -16.30 -5.16
C HIS A 432 1.82 -15.50 -5.61
N ARG A 433 2.54 -14.83 -4.70
CA ARG A 433 3.74 -14.04 -5.02
C ARG A 433 4.80 -14.87 -5.75
N LYS A 434 5.03 -16.12 -5.32
CA LYS A 434 6.02 -17.01 -5.97
C LYS A 434 5.71 -17.22 -7.46
N PHE A 435 4.43 -17.30 -7.82
CA PHE A 435 3.99 -17.40 -9.22
C PHE A 435 4.03 -16.05 -9.94
N THR A 436 3.48 -14.99 -9.33
CA THR A 436 3.33 -13.70 -10.01
C THR A 436 4.66 -13.02 -10.29
N VAL A 437 5.67 -13.18 -9.43
CA VAL A 437 7.02 -12.65 -9.67
C VAL A 437 7.70 -13.35 -10.85
N SER A 438 7.51 -14.66 -10.97
CA SER A 438 8.03 -15.44 -12.10
C SER A 438 7.36 -15.01 -13.41
N LEU A 439 6.04 -14.81 -13.39
CA LEU A 439 5.27 -14.30 -14.53
C LEU A 439 5.62 -12.85 -14.89
N ALA A 440 5.96 -12.01 -13.91
CA ALA A 440 6.34 -10.61 -14.12
C ALA A 440 7.55 -10.47 -15.05
N CYS A 441 8.50 -11.43 -15.01
CA CYS A 441 9.62 -11.48 -15.94
C CYS A 441 9.17 -11.51 -17.41
N LEU A 442 8.16 -12.33 -17.73
CA LEU A 442 7.59 -12.41 -19.08
C LEU A 442 6.81 -11.13 -19.43
N LEU A 443 5.98 -10.64 -18.51
CA LEU A 443 5.18 -9.44 -18.74
C LEU A 443 6.03 -8.22 -19.03
N LEU A 444 7.07 -7.99 -18.21
CA LEU A 444 7.96 -6.86 -18.38
C LEU A 444 8.84 -7.00 -19.63
N PHE A 445 9.18 -8.22 -20.07
CA PHE A 445 9.78 -8.42 -21.38
C PHE A 445 8.86 -7.96 -22.51
N PHE A 446 7.59 -8.37 -22.51
CA PHE A 446 6.61 -7.99 -23.53
C PHE A 446 6.23 -6.52 -23.50
N ILE A 447 6.55 -5.80 -22.43
CA ILE A 447 6.48 -4.33 -22.40
C ILE A 447 7.79 -3.76 -22.95
N GLY A 448 8.94 -4.24 -22.46
CA GLY A 448 10.24 -3.66 -22.76
C GLY A 448 10.70 -3.86 -24.20
N ALA A 449 10.59 -5.06 -24.76
CA ALA A 449 11.07 -5.36 -26.11
C ALA A 449 10.34 -4.57 -27.21
N PRO A 450 8.99 -4.50 -27.23
CA PRO A 450 8.27 -3.65 -28.16
C PRO A 450 8.56 -2.17 -27.98
N LEU A 451 8.67 -1.71 -26.73
CA LEU A 451 8.92 -0.31 -26.44
C LEU A 451 10.33 0.12 -26.87
N GLY A 452 11.35 -0.72 -26.65
CA GLY A 452 12.69 -0.53 -27.20
C GLY A 452 12.68 -0.45 -28.73
N ALA A 453 11.96 -1.35 -29.41
CA ALA A 453 11.84 -1.34 -30.87
C ALA A 453 11.14 -0.06 -31.43
N ILE A 454 10.29 0.58 -30.63
CA ILE A 454 9.57 1.81 -31.01
C ILE A 454 10.41 3.06 -30.73
N ILE A 455 11.15 3.11 -29.62
CA ILE A 455 11.95 4.29 -29.22
C ILE A 455 13.28 4.29 -29.98
N ARG A 456 13.24 4.73 -31.24
CA ARG A 456 14.38 4.76 -32.18
C ARG A 456 15.29 5.99 -32.01
N LYS A 457 14.81 7.05 -31.34
CA LYS A 457 15.50 8.34 -31.19
C LYS A 457 15.27 8.90 -29.77
N GLY A 458 16.35 9.16 -29.02
CA GLY A 458 16.24 9.71 -27.65
C GLY A 458 17.48 9.63 -26.76
N GLY A 459 18.62 9.14 -27.25
CA GLY A 459 19.80 8.88 -26.42
C GLY A 459 19.55 7.79 -25.36
N PHE A 460 20.59 7.41 -24.63
CA PHE A 460 20.51 6.32 -23.63
C PHE A 460 19.46 6.58 -22.52
N GLY A 461 19.09 7.84 -22.26
CA GLY A 461 18.24 8.22 -21.12
C GLY A 461 16.74 7.97 -21.28
N MET A 462 16.14 8.27 -22.44
CA MET A 462 14.67 8.17 -22.62
C MET A 462 14.13 6.74 -22.42
N PRO A 463 14.75 5.70 -23.01
CA PRO A 463 14.31 4.32 -22.81
C PRO A 463 14.44 3.87 -21.35
N VAL A 464 15.48 4.32 -20.64
CA VAL A 464 15.67 4.05 -19.20
C VAL A 464 14.56 4.69 -18.37
N VAL A 465 14.22 5.96 -18.60
CA VAL A 465 13.15 6.65 -17.86
C VAL A 465 11.80 5.95 -18.03
N VAL A 466 11.46 5.55 -19.26
CA VAL A 466 10.20 4.83 -19.50
C VAL A 466 10.19 3.46 -18.82
N SER A 467 11.33 2.77 -18.80
CA SER A 467 11.46 1.49 -18.08
C SER A 467 11.23 1.65 -16.57
N VAL A 468 11.81 2.69 -15.97
CA VAL A 468 11.66 2.99 -14.54
C VAL A 468 10.20 3.32 -14.22
N LEU A 469 9.51 4.05 -15.10
CA LEU A 469 8.07 4.34 -14.94
C LEU A 469 7.22 3.07 -14.92
N PHE A 470 7.43 2.14 -15.87
CA PHE A 470 6.69 0.88 -15.89
C PHE A 470 7.04 -0.02 -14.70
N PHE A 471 8.29 -0.02 -14.26
CA PHE A 471 8.70 -0.74 -13.05
C PHE A 471 8.05 -0.16 -11.79
N ILE A 472 8.06 1.16 -11.63
CA ILE A 472 7.38 1.84 -10.51
C ILE A 472 5.88 1.53 -10.55
N LEU A 473 5.25 1.58 -11.72
CA LEU A 473 3.84 1.22 -11.87
C LEU A 473 3.58 -0.23 -11.44
N TYR A 474 4.39 -1.18 -11.89
CA TYR A 474 4.31 -2.58 -11.46
C TYR A 474 4.45 -2.73 -9.93
N TYR A 475 5.43 -2.05 -9.34
CA TYR A 475 5.71 -2.12 -7.90
C TYR A 475 4.58 -1.51 -7.08
N ILE A 476 4.06 -0.35 -7.48
CA ILE A 476 2.91 0.30 -6.84
C ILE A 476 1.68 -0.60 -6.91
N LEU A 477 1.37 -1.16 -8.09
CA LEU A 477 0.22 -2.08 -8.23
C LEU A 477 0.38 -3.31 -7.34
N THR A 478 1.60 -3.82 -7.17
CA THR A 478 1.88 -4.97 -6.29
C THR A 478 1.64 -4.61 -4.83
N ILE A 479 2.12 -3.46 -4.36
CA ILE A 479 1.90 -2.97 -2.99
C ILE A 479 0.41 -2.74 -2.72
N VAL A 480 -0.29 -2.08 -3.66
CA VAL A 480 -1.73 -1.81 -3.53
C VAL A 480 -2.52 -3.11 -3.50
N GLY A 481 -2.21 -4.06 -4.39
CA GLY A 481 -2.82 -5.39 -4.42
C GLY A 481 -2.63 -6.15 -3.11
N GLU A 482 -1.40 -6.18 -2.58
CA GLU A 482 -1.10 -6.79 -1.29
C GLU A 482 -1.84 -6.10 -0.12
N LYS A 483 -1.93 -4.77 -0.13
CA LYS A 483 -2.64 -4.00 0.90
C LYS A 483 -4.14 -4.30 0.89
N PHE A 484 -4.78 -4.37 -0.27
CA PHE A 484 -6.19 -4.72 -0.39
C PHE A 484 -6.51 -6.12 0.16
N VAL A 485 -5.58 -7.07 0.06
CA VAL A 485 -5.76 -8.41 0.64
C VAL A 485 -5.63 -8.37 2.16
N LYS A 486 -4.65 -7.61 2.68
CA LYS A 486 -4.45 -7.45 4.14
C LYS A 486 -5.60 -6.70 4.82
N GLU A 487 -6.27 -5.80 4.10
CA GLU A 487 -7.44 -5.05 4.56
C GLU A 487 -8.77 -5.78 4.29
N PHE A 488 -8.73 -7.05 3.87
CA PHE A 488 -9.92 -7.89 3.58
C PHE A 488 -10.86 -7.34 2.50
N VAL A 489 -10.39 -6.40 1.66
CA VAL A 489 -11.16 -5.83 0.55
C VAL A 489 -11.31 -6.84 -0.59
N THR A 490 -10.28 -7.66 -0.80
CA THR A 490 -10.22 -8.62 -1.92
C THR A 490 -9.52 -9.91 -1.51
N THR A 491 -9.69 -10.97 -2.30
CA THR A 491 -9.01 -12.26 -2.09
C THR A 491 -7.56 -12.18 -2.52
N ALA A 492 -6.70 -13.04 -1.95
CA ALA A 492 -5.27 -13.10 -2.28
C ALA A 492 -5.02 -13.33 -3.78
N TYR A 493 -5.91 -14.10 -4.43
CA TYR A 493 -5.87 -14.31 -5.87
C TYR A 493 -6.01 -12.99 -6.64
N PHE A 494 -7.09 -12.23 -6.44
CA PHE A 494 -7.30 -10.98 -7.20
C PHE A 494 -6.27 -9.90 -6.83
N GLY A 495 -5.93 -9.76 -5.55
CA GLY A 495 -4.96 -8.75 -5.12
C GLY A 495 -3.57 -8.99 -5.69
N MET A 496 -3.05 -10.21 -5.63
CA MET A 496 -1.68 -10.50 -6.08
C MET A 496 -1.55 -10.56 -7.61
N TRP A 497 -2.61 -10.93 -8.32
CA TRP A 497 -2.63 -10.99 -9.78
C TRP A 497 -3.03 -9.66 -10.44
N MET A 498 -3.48 -8.67 -9.67
CA MET A 498 -3.84 -7.33 -10.15
C MET A 498 -2.79 -6.68 -11.06
N PRO A 499 -1.48 -6.67 -10.73
CA PRO A 499 -0.47 -6.08 -11.62
C PRO A 499 -0.42 -6.79 -12.98
N SER A 500 -0.57 -8.12 -12.97
CA SER A 500 -0.56 -8.92 -14.20
C SER A 500 -1.79 -8.65 -15.04
N MET A 501 -2.98 -8.57 -14.43
CA MET A 501 -4.24 -8.28 -15.14
C MET A 501 -4.24 -6.90 -15.81
N ILE A 502 -3.54 -5.92 -15.22
CA ILE A 502 -3.46 -4.55 -15.76
C ILE A 502 -2.36 -4.43 -16.81
N LEU A 503 -1.16 -4.99 -16.56
CA LEU A 503 0.00 -4.83 -17.44
C LEU A 503 -0.04 -5.74 -18.67
N LEU A 504 -0.68 -6.90 -18.58
CA LEU A 504 -0.75 -7.86 -19.69
C LEU A 504 -1.48 -7.30 -20.92
N PRO A 505 -2.66 -6.64 -20.82
CA PRO A 505 -3.29 -5.95 -21.95
C PRO A 505 -2.40 -4.85 -22.54
N ILE A 506 -1.69 -4.10 -21.70
CA ILE A 506 -0.77 -3.04 -22.13
C ILE A 506 0.41 -3.64 -22.91
N GLY A 507 1.03 -4.70 -22.38
CA GLY A 507 2.12 -5.42 -23.05
C GLY A 507 1.68 -6.02 -24.39
N MET A 508 0.49 -6.62 -24.45
CA MET A 508 -0.08 -7.13 -25.71
C MET A 508 -0.32 -6.00 -26.72
N PHE A 509 -0.91 -4.89 -26.28
CA PHE A 509 -1.17 -3.72 -27.14
C PHE A 509 0.14 -3.12 -27.68
N LEU A 510 1.15 -2.95 -26.82
CA LEU A 510 2.47 -2.44 -27.23
C LEU A 510 3.16 -3.39 -28.20
N THR A 511 3.09 -4.70 -27.96
CA THR A 511 3.63 -5.72 -28.86
C THR A 511 2.97 -5.63 -30.24
N TYR A 512 1.64 -5.56 -30.29
CA TYR A 512 0.88 -5.40 -31.54
C TYR A 512 1.26 -4.12 -32.30
N LYS A 513 1.40 -3.00 -31.59
CA LYS A 513 1.76 -1.71 -32.18
C LYS A 513 3.20 -1.65 -32.70
N ALA A 514 4.14 -2.29 -32.01
CA ALA A 514 5.52 -2.41 -32.48
C ALA A 514 5.63 -3.27 -33.74
N THR A 515 4.79 -4.31 -33.87
CA THR A 515 4.72 -5.09 -35.10
C THR A 515 4.18 -4.31 -36.29
N THR A 516 3.22 -3.41 -36.09
CA THR A 516 2.52 -2.67 -37.16
C THR A 516 3.20 -1.35 -37.58
N ASP A 517 4.46 -1.13 -37.18
CA ASP A 517 5.27 0.08 -37.50
C ASP A 517 4.56 1.42 -37.24
N SER A 518 3.58 1.42 -36.34
CA SER A 518 2.89 2.65 -35.98
C SER A 518 3.83 3.60 -35.23
N THR A 519 3.91 4.85 -35.69
CA THR A 519 4.64 5.95 -35.06
C THR A 519 3.94 6.40 -33.78
N LEU A 520 3.91 5.51 -32.79
CA LEU A 520 3.21 5.74 -31.52
C LEU A 520 3.81 6.93 -30.75
N PHE A 521 5.08 7.28 -31.04
CA PHE A 521 5.84 8.38 -30.44
C PHE A 521 6.47 9.31 -31.46
N ASN A 522 5.66 9.95 -32.30
CA ASN A 522 6.12 11.18 -32.93
C ASN A 522 6.07 12.31 -31.88
N THR A 523 7.17 13.03 -31.65
CA THR A 523 7.20 14.19 -30.73
C THR A 523 6.12 15.21 -31.11
N GLU A 524 5.81 15.33 -32.40
CA GLU A 524 4.68 16.11 -32.92
C GLU A 524 3.30 15.51 -32.58
N SER A 525 3.15 14.19 -32.55
CA SER A 525 1.90 13.52 -32.16
C SER A 525 1.64 13.62 -30.67
N TYR A 526 2.69 13.58 -29.83
CA TYR A 526 2.58 13.90 -28.41
C TYR A 526 2.35 15.39 -28.20
N ALA A 527 3.09 16.28 -28.85
CA ALA A 527 2.82 17.71 -28.82
C ALA A 527 1.41 18.03 -29.35
N ALA A 528 0.88 17.28 -30.32
CA ALA A 528 -0.48 17.38 -30.84
C ALA A 528 -1.52 16.78 -29.89
N PHE A 529 -1.25 15.65 -29.24
CA PHE A 529 -2.12 15.00 -28.26
C PHE A 529 -2.20 15.84 -26.99
N PHE A 530 -1.06 16.27 -26.46
CA PHE A 530 -0.94 17.24 -25.37
C PHE A 530 -1.51 18.59 -25.80
N SER A 531 -1.27 19.13 -26.99
CA SER A 531 -1.93 20.39 -27.40
C SER A 531 -3.43 20.24 -27.70
N LYS A 532 -3.92 19.04 -28.00
CA LYS A 532 -5.37 18.76 -28.18
C LYS A 532 -6.07 18.58 -26.84
N ILE A 533 -5.41 17.96 -25.85
CA ILE A 533 -5.90 17.76 -24.48
C ILE A 533 -5.71 19.02 -23.61
N PHE A 534 -4.57 19.69 -23.76
CA PHE A 534 -4.20 20.93 -23.09
C PHE A 534 -4.40 22.15 -23.98
N GLY A 535 -5.18 22.03 -25.06
CA GLY A 535 -5.66 23.10 -25.94
C GLY A 535 -4.66 24.24 -26.17
N SER A 536 -3.76 24.05 -27.12
CA SER A 536 -3.22 25.17 -27.89
C SER A 536 -3.49 24.86 -29.34
N ARG A 537 -4.48 25.53 -29.94
CA ARG A 537 -4.62 25.50 -31.39
C ARG A 537 -4.94 26.87 -31.94
N LYS A 538 -4.22 27.15 -33.02
CA LYS A 538 -4.39 28.17 -34.05
C LYS A 538 -4.93 29.50 -33.50
N THR A 539 -4.01 30.42 -33.24
CA THR A 539 -4.25 31.83 -33.56
C THR A 539 -4.69 31.88 -35.03
N SER A 540 -6.01 31.90 -35.26
CA SER A 540 -6.52 32.55 -36.47
C SER A 540 -6.11 34.00 -36.29
N ASN A 541 -5.04 34.37 -36.97
CA ASN A 541 -4.70 35.77 -37.14
C ASN A 541 -5.88 36.45 -37.86
N SER A 542 -6.06 37.74 -37.56
CA SER A 542 -7.01 38.68 -38.18
C SER A 542 -8.51 38.43 -37.96
N ILE A 543 -9.17 39.36 -37.25
CA ILE A 543 -10.62 39.62 -37.30
C ILE A 543 -11.08 39.83 -38.76
N LEU A 544 -10.17 40.34 -39.61
CA LEU A 544 -10.41 40.64 -41.02
C LEU A 544 -10.65 39.39 -41.87
N ASP A 545 -10.09 38.23 -41.54
CA ASP A 545 -10.24 37.00 -42.35
C ASP A 545 -11.57 36.28 -42.09
N ALA A 546 -12.21 36.53 -40.95
CA ALA A 546 -13.54 35.99 -40.63
C ALA A 546 -14.69 36.83 -41.19
N VAL A 547 -14.42 38.07 -41.61
CA VAL A 547 -15.43 39.03 -42.08
C VAL A 547 -15.25 39.40 -43.56
N SER A 548 -14.11 39.06 -44.18
CA SER A 548 -13.82 39.35 -45.59
C SER A 548 -14.51 38.43 -46.62
N VAL A 549 -15.49 37.62 -46.21
CA VAL A 549 -16.30 36.80 -47.13
C VAL A 549 -17.75 37.21 -46.99
N ASN A 550 -18.09 38.38 -47.53
CA ASN A 550 -19.27 38.64 -48.36
C ASN A 550 -19.38 40.13 -48.68
N LYS A 551 -19.68 40.42 -49.95
CA LYS A 551 -19.98 41.75 -50.49
C LYS A 551 -21.13 42.35 -49.66
N PHE A 552 -20.89 43.50 -49.02
CA PHE A 552 -21.89 44.17 -48.19
C PHE A 552 -22.88 44.95 -49.06
N GLU A 553 -24.17 44.62 -48.96
CA GLU A 553 -25.24 45.57 -49.28
C GLU A 553 -25.40 46.52 -48.09
N PHE A 554 -25.29 47.82 -48.35
CA PHE A 554 -25.53 48.87 -47.37
C PHE A 554 -27.02 48.92 -47.03
N ILE A 555 -27.42 48.19 -45.99
CA ILE A 555 -28.69 48.45 -45.31
C ILE A 555 -28.39 49.57 -44.31
N ASN A 556 -29.10 50.70 -44.43
CA ASN A 556 -29.08 51.78 -43.44
C ASN A 556 -29.56 51.25 -42.10
N ILE A 557 -28.62 50.88 -41.23
CA ILE A 557 -28.89 50.52 -39.84
C ILE A 557 -28.70 51.78 -39.01
N THR A 558 -29.77 52.20 -38.31
CA THR A 558 -29.76 53.36 -37.43
C THR A 558 -28.83 53.13 -36.23
N GLY A 559 -28.09 54.16 -35.80
CA GLY A 559 -27.18 54.08 -34.64
C GLY A 559 -27.86 53.64 -33.34
N ASP A 560 -29.19 53.81 -33.26
CA ASP A 560 -30.02 53.38 -32.14
C ASP A 560 -30.08 51.85 -31.97
N GLU A 561 -30.06 51.07 -33.06
CA GLU A 561 -30.10 49.60 -32.96
C GLU A 561 -28.79 49.03 -32.39
N VAL A 562 -27.65 49.60 -32.80
CA VAL A 562 -26.32 49.24 -32.29
C VAL A 562 -26.19 49.58 -30.81
N LYS A 563 -26.66 50.77 -30.42
CA LYS A 563 -26.68 51.25 -29.04
C LYS A 563 -27.54 50.34 -28.14
N SER A 564 -28.72 49.94 -28.61
CA SER A 564 -29.62 49.03 -27.89
C SER A 564 -28.94 47.68 -27.61
N LYS A 565 -28.34 47.05 -28.63
CA LYS A 565 -27.65 45.76 -28.48
C LYS A 565 -26.38 45.84 -27.63
N LEU A 566 -25.63 46.96 -27.68
CA LEU A 566 -24.52 47.20 -26.76
C LEU A 566 -24.99 47.32 -25.30
N LYS A 567 -26.08 48.05 -25.05
CA LYS A 567 -26.68 48.19 -23.70
C LYS A 567 -27.23 46.88 -23.15
N GLU A 568 -27.66 45.94 -24.00
CA GLU A 568 -28.10 44.60 -23.60
C GLU A 568 -26.92 43.64 -23.36
N PHE A 569 -25.90 43.68 -24.23
CA PHE A 569 -24.79 42.72 -24.20
C PHE A 569 -23.79 42.99 -23.07
N ILE A 570 -23.46 44.25 -22.78
CA ILE A 570 -22.44 44.59 -21.78
C ILE A 570 -22.83 44.10 -20.36
N PRO A 571 -24.08 44.30 -19.87
CA PRO A 571 -24.53 43.72 -18.60
C PRO A 571 -24.51 42.19 -18.61
N SER A 572 -24.91 41.57 -19.72
CA SER A 572 -24.91 40.11 -19.88
C SER A 572 -23.49 39.52 -19.80
N LEU A 573 -22.51 40.18 -20.43
CA LEU A 573 -21.09 39.84 -20.35
C LEU A 573 -20.55 40.02 -18.92
N LYS A 574 -20.89 41.14 -18.26
CA LYS A 574 -20.48 41.42 -16.88
C LYS A 574 -21.06 40.39 -15.91
N ASN A 575 -22.33 40.03 -16.06
CA ASN A 575 -22.99 39.01 -15.25
C ASN A 575 -22.35 37.63 -15.46
N PHE A 576 -22.10 37.22 -16.70
CA PHE A 576 -21.44 35.95 -17.00
C PHE A 576 -20.02 35.87 -16.41
N THR A 577 -19.24 36.96 -16.49
CA THR A 577 -17.89 37.00 -15.88
C THR A 577 -17.90 36.95 -14.34
N SER A 578 -18.90 37.54 -13.69
CA SER A 578 -18.97 37.61 -12.22
C SER A 578 -19.61 36.37 -11.58
N THR A 579 -20.69 35.83 -12.16
CA THR A 579 -21.45 34.72 -11.56
C THR A 579 -20.98 33.35 -12.03
N GLU A 580 -20.75 33.17 -13.33
CA GLU A 580 -20.44 31.85 -13.92
C GLU A 580 -18.94 31.52 -13.92
N ILE A 581 -18.06 32.52 -14.09
CA ILE A 581 -16.60 32.34 -13.99
C ILE A 581 -16.10 32.61 -12.56
N GLY A 582 -16.63 33.63 -11.88
CA GLY A 582 -16.36 33.92 -10.48
C GLY A 582 -14.88 34.12 -10.11
N SER A 583 -14.51 33.79 -8.86
CA SER A 583 -13.12 33.75 -8.40
C SER A 583 -12.39 32.53 -8.96
N VAL A 584 -11.32 32.75 -9.74
CA VAL A 584 -10.49 31.67 -10.29
C VAL A 584 -9.51 31.23 -9.22
N SER A 585 -9.85 30.20 -8.44
CA SER A 585 -8.92 29.54 -7.51
C SER A 585 -8.38 28.23 -8.09
N LEU A 586 -7.18 27.84 -7.66
CA LEU A 586 -6.59 26.53 -8.02
C LEU A 586 -7.54 25.39 -7.64
N PHE A 587 -8.21 25.49 -6.49
CA PHE A 587 -9.16 24.47 -6.03
C PHE A 587 -10.42 24.39 -6.90
N LYS A 588 -11.00 25.52 -7.33
CA LYS A 588 -12.15 25.53 -8.26
C LYS A 588 -11.79 24.99 -9.65
N SER A 589 -10.51 25.00 -10.01
CA SER A 589 -10.02 24.40 -11.27
C SER A 589 -9.93 22.87 -11.24
N LEU A 590 -10.07 22.23 -10.07
CA LEU A 590 -10.29 20.78 -9.99
C LEU A 590 -11.61 20.36 -10.62
N PHE A 591 -12.65 21.19 -10.48
CA PHE A 591 -13.99 20.90 -10.98
C PHE A 591 -14.19 21.48 -12.38
N LEU A 592 -14.75 20.68 -13.29
CA LEU A 592 -14.98 21.04 -14.69
C LEU A 592 -16.00 22.18 -14.84
N ILE A 593 -15.96 22.86 -15.99
CA ILE A 593 -16.99 23.83 -16.34
C ILE A 593 -18.29 23.05 -16.46
N LYS A 594 -19.35 23.45 -15.73
CA LYS A 594 -20.64 22.79 -15.81
C LYS A 594 -21.17 22.90 -17.25
N ASN A 595 -21.92 21.89 -17.70
CA ASN A 595 -22.51 21.91 -19.03
C ASN A 595 -23.40 23.15 -19.24
N SER A 596 -24.07 23.61 -18.18
CA SER A 596 -24.82 24.88 -18.15
C SER A 596 -23.95 26.09 -18.49
N THR A 597 -22.76 26.18 -17.91
CA THR A 597 -21.83 27.30 -18.12
C THR A 597 -21.25 27.32 -19.53
N TYR A 598 -21.11 26.14 -20.16
CA TYR A 598 -20.74 26.04 -21.57
C TYR A 598 -21.85 26.57 -22.48
N LEU A 599 -23.10 26.18 -22.23
CA LEU A 599 -24.25 26.65 -23.00
C LEU A 599 -24.38 28.18 -22.90
N SER A 600 -24.28 28.73 -21.69
CA SER A 600 -24.23 30.18 -21.46
C SER A 600 -23.09 30.86 -22.22
N TYR A 601 -21.89 30.28 -22.23
CA TYR A 601 -20.75 30.81 -22.97
C TYR A 601 -20.96 30.79 -24.48
N SER A 602 -21.53 29.70 -25.00
CA SER A 602 -21.82 29.53 -26.43
C SER A 602 -22.83 30.58 -26.91
N GLU A 603 -23.88 30.82 -26.13
CA GLU A 603 -24.89 31.83 -26.45
C GLU A 603 -24.28 33.25 -26.39
N LEU A 604 -23.48 33.53 -25.36
CA LEU A 604 -22.73 34.78 -25.24
C LEU A 604 -21.78 35.02 -26.44
N ASN A 605 -21.10 33.98 -26.92
CA ASN A 605 -20.22 34.08 -28.08
C ASN A 605 -21.00 34.31 -29.38
N LYS A 606 -22.18 33.72 -29.52
CA LYS A 606 -23.09 33.94 -30.65
C LYS A 606 -23.58 35.40 -30.68
N GLN A 607 -24.01 35.92 -29.53
CA GLN A 607 -24.39 37.33 -29.37
C GLN A 607 -23.22 38.27 -29.68
N TYR A 608 -22.02 37.95 -29.18
CA TYR A 608 -20.80 38.73 -29.45
C TYR A 608 -20.47 38.79 -30.95
N LYS A 609 -20.54 37.67 -31.68
CA LYS A 609 -20.30 37.63 -33.14
C LYS A 609 -21.34 38.45 -33.91
N ALA A 610 -22.62 38.38 -33.52
CA ALA A 610 -23.68 39.18 -34.12
C ALA A 610 -23.45 40.68 -33.88
N LEU A 611 -23.07 41.06 -32.66
CA LEU A 611 -22.74 42.43 -32.29
C LEU A 611 -21.50 42.95 -33.03
N LEU A 612 -20.47 42.13 -33.18
CA LEU A 612 -19.26 42.48 -33.93
C LEU A 612 -19.57 42.71 -35.41
N LYS A 613 -20.46 41.92 -36.01
CA LYS A 613 -20.93 42.11 -37.39
C LYS A 613 -21.66 43.45 -37.56
N LEU A 614 -22.52 43.81 -36.60
CA LEU A 614 -23.23 45.10 -36.60
C LEU A 614 -22.28 46.28 -36.40
N LEU A 615 -21.34 46.19 -35.46
CA LEU A 615 -20.33 47.23 -35.23
C LEU A 615 -19.48 47.48 -36.48
N ILE A 616 -19.06 46.42 -37.18
CA ILE A 616 -18.28 46.56 -38.43
C ILE A 616 -19.11 47.24 -39.52
N THR A 617 -20.41 46.93 -39.61
CA THR A 617 -21.31 47.52 -40.60
C THR A 617 -21.59 49.01 -40.31
N HIS A 618 -21.73 49.37 -39.03
CA HIS A 618 -21.99 50.75 -38.60
C HIS A 618 -20.73 51.63 -38.57
N ALA A 619 -19.53 51.03 -38.44
CA ALA A 619 -18.27 51.77 -38.33
C ALA A 619 -17.93 52.67 -39.54
N GLY A 620 -18.59 52.49 -40.69
CA GLY A 620 -18.49 53.39 -41.85
C GLY A 620 -17.07 53.90 -42.09
N ASP A 621 -16.88 55.22 -41.98
CA ASP A 621 -15.59 55.90 -41.99
C ASP A 621 -15.12 56.47 -40.65
N ASP A 622 -15.80 56.17 -39.53
CA ASP A 622 -15.36 56.64 -38.21
C ASP A 622 -14.07 55.94 -37.75
N TYR A 623 -13.02 56.74 -37.64
CA TYR A 623 -11.69 56.32 -37.21
C TYR A 623 -11.68 55.79 -35.76
N ASN A 624 -12.49 56.36 -34.87
CA ASN A 624 -12.52 55.96 -33.46
C ASN A 624 -13.19 54.60 -33.29
N LEU A 625 -14.32 54.36 -33.97
CA LEU A 625 -14.94 53.02 -34.01
C LEU A 625 -14.01 51.97 -34.60
N LYS A 626 -13.38 52.25 -35.75
CA LYS A 626 -12.44 51.32 -36.41
C LYS A 626 -11.27 50.96 -35.48
N ARG A 627 -10.72 51.93 -34.75
CA ARG A 627 -9.63 51.70 -33.78
C ARG A 627 -10.08 50.82 -32.61
N ASN A 628 -11.26 51.07 -32.06
CA ASN A 628 -11.79 50.27 -30.95
C ASN A 628 -12.13 48.84 -31.39
N ILE A 629 -12.71 48.66 -32.58
CA ILE A 629 -13.01 47.33 -33.18
C ILE A 629 -11.73 46.53 -33.43
N LYS A 630 -10.66 47.18 -33.93
CA LYS A 630 -9.36 46.52 -34.15
C LYS A 630 -8.74 45.95 -32.86
N ASN A 631 -9.09 46.53 -31.71
CA ASN A 631 -8.58 46.11 -30.40
C ASN A 631 -9.43 44.99 -29.75
N LEU A 632 -10.59 44.64 -30.33
CA LEU A 632 -11.40 43.51 -29.87
C LEU A 632 -10.71 42.19 -30.21
N VAL A 633 -10.76 41.21 -29.30
CA VAL A 633 -10.16 39.89 -29.50
C VAL A 633 -11.28 38.85 -29.62
N PRO A 634 -11.26 37.95 -30.62
CA PRO A 634 -12.28 36.92 -30.75
C PRO A 634 -12.30 36.01 -29.52
N PHE A 635 -13.50 35.65 -29.07
CA PHE A 635 -13.68 34.69 -28.00
C PHE A 635 -13.17 33.30 -28.43
N PRO A 636 -12.34 32.63 -27.63
CA PRO A 636 -11.78 31.33 -27.98
C PRO A 636 -12.87 30.25 -28.04
N GLU A 637 -12.82 29.37 -29.04
CA GLU A 637 -13.71 28.20 -29.07
C GLU A 637 -13.35 27.23 -27.95
N ILE A 638 -14.32 26.95 -27.07
CA ILE A 638 -14.19 25.96 -26.01
C ILE A 638 -14.68 24.63 -26.58
N THR A 639 -13.85 23.59 -26.55
CA THR A 639 -14.26 22.24 -27.00
C THR A 639 -14.95 21.50 -25.86
N ILE A 640 -16.14 20.96 -26.12
CA ILE A 640 -16.84 20.04 -25.21
C ILE A 640 -16.06 18.72 -25.20
N HIS A 641 -15.76 18.18 -24.03
CA HIS A 641 -15.44 16.75 -23.90
C HIS A 641 -16.56 16.12 -23.06
N SER A 642 -16.86 14.84 -23.31
CA SER A 642 -17.96 14.17 -22.60
C SER A 642 -17.68 14.13 -21.09
N THR A 643 -18.73 14.38 -20.30
CA THR A 643 -18.66 14.44 -18.83
C THR A 643 -18.12 13.15 -18.22
N ARG A 644 -18.44 11.99 -18.81
CA ARG A 644 -18.00 10.66 -18.36
C ARG A 644 -16.51 10.41 -18.60
N LEU A 645 -16.00 10.75 -19.79
CA LEU A 645 -14.59 10.56 -20.14
C LEU A 645 -13.68 11.50 -19.35
N LEU A 646 -14.08 12.77 -19.19
CA LEU A 646 -13.34 13.75 -18.41
C LEU A 646 -13.32 13.42 -16.90
N PHE A 647 -14.39 12.83 -16.36
CA PHE A 647 -14.43 12.38 -14.97
C PHE A 647 -13.40 11.26 -14.71
N ILE A 648 -13.32 10.29 -15.62
CA ILE A 648 -12.32 9.20 -15.55
C ILE A 648 -10.90 9.77 -15.65
N ILE A 649 -10.66 10.73 -16.54
CA ILE A 649 -9.35 11.40 -16.67
C ILE A 649 -8.98 12.14 -15.37
N ASN A 650 -9.93 12.78 -14.70
CA ASN A 650 -9.69 13.45 -13.42
C ASN A 650 -9.41 12.46 -12.28
N LEU A 651 -10.12 11.34 -12.23
CA LEU A 651 -9.86 10.28 -11.27
C LEU A 651 -8.45 9.69 -11.47
N LEU A 652 -8.08 9.42 -12.71
CA LEU A 652 -6.73 8.94 -13.07
C LEU A 652 -5.65 9.98 -12.76
N ALA A 653 -5.91 11.26 -13.01
CA ALA A 653 -5.00 12.35 -12.67
C ALA A 653 -4.81 12.53 -11.16
N LEU A 654 -5.84 12.24 -10.35
CA LEU A 654 -5.76 12.26 -8.89
C LEU A 654 -4.89 11.10 -8.35
N ILE A 655 -4.96 9.94 -9.01
CA ILE A 655 -4.18 8.75 -8.66
C ILE A 655 -2.70 8.92 -9.07
N LEU A 656 -2.42 9.62 -10.17
CA LEU A 656 -1.07 9.89 -10.68
C LEU A 656 -0.55 11.25 -10.18
N PHE A 657 -0.22 11.30 -8.89
CA PHE A 657 0.05 12.51 -8.10
C PHE A 657 0.99 13.59 -8.74
N PRO A 658 2.10 13.28 -9.44
CA PRO A 658 2.89 14.32 -10.10
C PRO A 658 2.25 14.85 -11.40
N PHE A 659 1.54 13.99 -12.13
CA PHE A 659 0.93 14.33 -13.42
C PHE A 659 -0.37 15.12 -13.23
N GLY A 660 -1.14 14.80 -12.18
CA GLY A 660 -2.36 15.52 -11.82
C GLY A 660 -2.13 16.99 -11.52
N ILE A 661 -1.10 17.32 -10.72
CA ILE A 661 -0.76 18.71 -10.35
C ILE A 661 -0.51 19.56 -11.61
N PHE A 662 0.22 19.02 -12.59
CA PHE A 662 0.48 19.69 -13.86
C PHE A 662 -0.81 19.93 -14.68
N ILE A 663 -1.71 18.94 -14.72
CA ILE A 663 -3.01 19.07 -15.39
C ILE A 663 -3.88 20.15 -14.73
N PHE A 664 -3.92 20.20 -13.40
CA PHE A 664 -4.68 21.21 -12.67
C PHE A 664 -4.12 22.61 -12.89
N TYR A 665 -2.79 22.76 -12.85
CA TYR A 665 -2.13 24.05 -13.07
C TYR A 665 -2.41 24.62 -14.48
N THR A 666 -2.35 23.78 -15.52
CA THR A 666 -2.64 24.21 -16.90
C THR A 666 -4.11 24.65 -17.07
N ARG A 667 -5.06 23.97 -16.42
CA ARG A 667 -6.49 24.37 -16.41
C ARG A 667 -6.74 25.68 -15.68
N TYR A 668 -6.09 25.87 -14.52
CA TYR A 668 -6.13 27.12 -13.78
C TYR A 668 -5.68 28.30 -14.66
N LYS A 669 -4.52 28.16 -15.33
CA LYS A 669 -3.96 29.20 -16.20
C LYS A 669 -4.91 29.58 -17.34
N LYS A 670 -5.60 28.59 -17.93
CA LYS A 670 -6.60 28.84 -18.98
C LYS A 670 -7.83 29.60 -18.50
N ARG A 671 -8.40 29.23 -17.35
CA ARG A 671 -9.56 29.93 -16.79
C ARG A 671 -9.24 31.37 -16.44
N LYS A 672 -8.06 31.61 -15.87
CA LYS A 672 -7.58 32.96 -15.56
C LYS A 672 -7.50 33.82 -16.83
N ARG A 673 -6.86 33.30 -17.88
CA ARG A 673 -6.72 34.00 -19.16
C ARG A 673 -8.06 34.29 -19.84
N LEU A 674 -9.03 33.37 -19.79
CA LEU A 674 -10.37 33.59 -20.33
C LEU A 674 -11.09 34.71 -19.59
N LYS A 675 -11.02 34.73 -18.26
CA LYS A 675 -11.61 35.79 -17.43
C LYS A 675 -11.03 37.16 -17.79
N ASP A 676 -9.70 37.25 -17.88
CA ASP A 676 -9.00 38.50 -18.21
C ASP A 676 -9.40 39.02 -19.61
N LEU A 677 -9.58 38.10 -20.57
CA LEU A 677 -10.00 38.45 -21.94
C LEU A 677 -11.45 38.98 -21.97
N LEU A 678 -12.38 38.33 -21.29
CA LEU A 678 -13.78 38.78 -21.24
C LEU A 678 -13.92 40.16 -20.56
N ILE A 679 -13.17 40.41 -19.49
CA ILE A 679 -13.13 41.72 -18.82
C ILE A 679 -12.59 42.79 -19.77
N ARG A 680 -11.49 42.49 -20.48
CA ARG A 680 -10.88 43.42 -21.44
C ARG A 680 -11.85 43.74 -22.58
N THR A 681 -12.54 42.74 -23.14
CA THR A 681 -13.54 42.94 -24.19
C THR A 681 -14.71 43.77 -23.69
N GLY A 682 -15.20 43.53 -22.47
CA GLY A 682 -16.26 44.34 -21.87
C GLY A 682 -15.88 45.82 -21.71
N ASN A 683 -14.66 46.10 -21.27
CA ASN A 683 -14.17 47.48 -21.14
C ASN A 683 -14.06 48.20 -22.49
N ILE A 684 -13.63 47.49 -23.54
CA ILE A 684 -13.56 48.05 -24.90
C ILE A 684 -14.97 48.34 -25.43
N LEU A 685 -15.93 47.42 -25.23
CA LEU A 685 -17.32 47.61 -25.66
C LEU A 685 -18.02 48.74 -24.90
N GLN A 686 -17.72 48.91 -23.61
CA GLN A 686 -18.20 50.06 -22.84
C GLN A 686 -17.65 51.37 -23.39
N LYS A 687 -16.37 51.40 -23.75
CA LYS A 687 -15.73 52.57 -24.36
C LYS A 687 -16.36 52.90 -25.73
N THR A 688 -16.62 51.89 -26.57
CA THR A 688 -17.33 52.11 -27.84
C THR A 688 -18.73 52.66 -27.64
N LEU A 689 -19.47 52.18 -26.63
CA LEU A 689 -20.79 52.71 -26.32
C LEU A 689 -20.73 54.20 -25.92
N THR A 690 -19.75 54.58 -25.09
CA THR A 690 -19.58 55.99 -24.70
C THR A 690 -19.14 56.89 -25.85
N ASP A 691 -18.34 56.37 -26.79
CA ASP A 691 -17.92 57.12 -27.97
C ASP A 691 -19.13 57.37 -28.91
N ILE A 692 -19.98 56.35 -29.15
CA ILE A 692 -21.22 56.47 -29.94
C ILE A 692 -22.26 57.41 -29.27
N GLU A 693 -22.30 57.43 -27.93
CA GLU A 693 -23.18 58.35 -27.18
C GLU A 693 -22.72 59.81 -27.24
N ARG A 694 -21.43 60.08 -27.49
CA ARG A 694 -20.89 61.43 -27.64
C ARG A 694 -21.15 62.01 -29.02
N GLU A 695 -21.03 61.21 -30.08
CA GLU A 695 -21.28 61.67 -31.46
C GLU A 695 -22.75 62.03 -31.73
N ASN A 696 -23.72 61.44 -31.02
CA ASN A 696 -25.14 61.78 -31.19
C ASN A 696 -25.61 63.02 -30.39
N ASN A 697 -24.76 63.55 -29.51
CA ASN A 697 -25.04 64.74 -28.69
C ASN A 697 -24.31 66.00 -29.19
N SER A 698 -23.54 65.89 -30.27
CA SER A 698 -22.86 66.96 -31.02
C SER A 698 -23.52 67.11 -32.38
#